data_AF-A0A7X8H2U5-F1
#
_entry.id   AF-A0A7X8H2U5-F1
#
_cell.length_a   1.000
_cell.length_b   1.000
_cell.length_c   1.000
_cell.angle_alpha   90.00
_cell.angle_beta   90.00
_cell.angle_gamma   90.00
#
_symmetry.space_group_name_H-M   'P 1'
#
loop_
_entity.id
_entity.type
_entity.pdbx_description
1 polymer ?
#
loop_
_entity_poly.entity_id
_entity_poly.type
_entity_poly.pdbx_seq_one_letter_code
_entity_poly.pdbx_strand_id
1 'polypeptide(L)'
;MKPKTYTAEEVKKASFEYFQGDELAATVWSTKYALKDSYGNFYELTPDDMHKRLAREIARIEKQYPNPLTEDELFELFQHFKYIVPQGSPMTGIGNDFQIASLSNCFVIGFDHDADSYGGIIKIDEEQVQLMKRRGGVGHDLSHIRPKGSPVKNSALTSTGIVPFMERYSNSTREVAQDGRRGALMLTVSIKHPDSESFIDAKLEAGKITGANISVKIHDDFMQAALAQETYTQQFPIDDNNPWFKKEIDAHSLWKKIIHNAWQSAEPGVLFWDTIIRESVPDCYTDLGFKTISTNPCGEIPLCGYDSCRLLAINLYSYVNHPFTPEASFDYDLFKNHVAIAQRIMDDIIDLEMEKIDKIIAKINADPEDEEIKRTELKLWEKIKNKTLLGRRTGVGTTAEGDMLAALGLRYGTNSAIDFSEQIHKILALSAYRSSVTLAKERGAFSIYDAKREENNPYILRLREADPELYNDMVKYGRRNIACLTIAPTGTTSIMTQTTSGIEPVFMPVYTRRRKVNPNDKNVRIDFVDENGDSWEEYVVFHHKFVTWMEANHYSTTQKYTKSELDELVEKSPYYKATANDIDWLKKVQMQGRIQKWVDHSISVTINLPADTTEELVGQLYEEAWRCGCKGVTVYREGSRAGVLLSMEEKKPEKSGERKICFPQSDEHLIRPKELDCDV
;
A
#
# COMPACT_ATOMS: atom_id res chain seq x y z
N MET A 1 -3.50 18.48 -34.64
CA MET A 1 -2.88 17.21 -35.08
C MET A 1 -3.55 16.09 -34.31
N LYS A 2 -3.94 14.98 -34.94
CA LYS A 2 -4.43 13.81 -34.18
C LYS A 2 -3.26 13.27 -33.35
N PRO A 3 -3.45 12.95 -32.06
CA PRO A 3 -2.39 12.35 -31.25
C PRO A 3 -1.93 11.03 -31.87
N LYS A 4 -0.62 10.79 -31.84
CA LYS A 4 -0.04 9.53 -32.33
C LYS A 4 -0.50 8.39 -31.42
N THR A 5 -0.91 7.28 -32.03
CA THR A 5 -1.34 6.08 -31.32
C THR A 5 -0.39 4.91 -31.58
N TYR A 6 -0.38 3.95 -30.66
CA TYR A 6 0.43 2.74 -30.71
C TYR A 6 -0.45 1.50 -30.50
N THR A 7 -0.03 0.38 -31.09
CA THR A 7 -0.64 -0.93 -30.87
C THR A 7 -0.12 -1.56 -29.57
N ALA A 8 -0.87 -2.50 -29.00
CA ALA A 8 -0.46 -3.22 -27.80
C ALA A 8 0.88 -3.95 -27.96
N GLU A 9 1.16 -4.51 -29.14
CA GLU A 9 2.42 -5.20 -29.44
C GLU A 9 3.61 -4.24 -29.50
N GLU A 10 3.45 -3.04 -30.06
CA GLU A 10 4.49 -2.00 -30.07
C GLU A 10 4.83 -1.57 -28.64
N VAL A 11 3.82 -1.32 -27.80
CA VAL A 11 3.99 -0.94 -26.39
C VAL A 11 4.65 -2.07 -25.60
N LYS A 12 4.22 -3.33 -25.81
CA LYS A 12 4.81 -4.50 -25.15
C LYS A 12 6.29 -4.65 -25.51
N LYS A 13 6.63 -4.53 -26.80
CA LYS A 13 8.02 -4.63 -27.25
C LYS A 13 8.88 -3.50 -26.69
N ALA A 14 8.43 -2.25 -26.81
CA ALA A 14 9.21 -1.10 -26.37
C ALA A 14 9.39 -1.06 -24.84
N SER A 15 8.36 -1.44 -24.08
CA SER A 15 8.48 -1.56 -22.62
C SER A 15 9.37 -2.73 -22.19
N PHE A 16 9.36 -3.85 -22.89
CA PHE A 16 10.28 -4.96 -22.63
C PHE A 16 11.74 -4.55 -22.84
N GLU A 17 12.03 -3.81 -23.92
CA GLU A 17 13.36 -3.23 -24.15
C GLU A 17 13.74 -2.20 -23.08
N TYR A 18 12.80 -1.34 -22.68
CA TYR A 18 13.01 -0.33 -21.62
C TYR A 18 13.40 -0.97 -20.28
N PHE A 19 12.75 -2.06 -19.89
CA PHE A 19 13.06 -2.81 -18.66
C PHE A 19 14.12 -3.90 -18.86
N GLN A 20 14.94 -3.80 -19.91
CA GLN A 20 16.09 -4.69 -20.17
C GLN A 20 15.73 -6.18 -20.19
N GLY A 21 14.53 -6.51 -20.65
CA GLY A 21 14.03 -7.88 -20.75
C GLY A 21 13.21 -8.38 -19.55
N ASP A 22 12.87 -7.53 -18.58
CA ASP A 22 11.93 -7.90 -17.52
C ASP A 22 10.47 -7.83 -18.01
N GLU A 23 9.94 -8.98 -18.42
CA GLU A 23 8.56 -9.12 -18.88
C GLU A 23 7.52 -8.75 -17.82
N LEU A 24 7.82 -8.97 -16.53
CA LEU A 24 6.87 -8.66 -15.46
C LEU A 24 6.73 -7.14 -15.30
N ALA A 25 7.85 -6.41 -15.24
CA ALA A 25 7.82 -4.95 -15.19
C ALA A 25 7.17 -4.33 -16.43
N ALA A 26 7.53 -4.82 -17.62
CA ALA A 26 6.96 -4.37 -18.89
C ALA A 26 5.43 -4.59 -18.93
N THR A 27 4.97 -5.78 -18.52
CA THR A 27 3.54 -6.10 -18.47
C THR A 27 2.81 -5.24 -17.45
N VAL A 28 3.38 -5.07 -16.25
CA VAL A 28 2.79 -4.23 -15.20
C VAL A 28 2.60 -2.79 -15.68
N TRP A 29 3.63 -2.19 -16.28
CA TRP A 29 3.54 -0.82 -16.78
C TRP A 29 2.53 -0.68 -17.92
N SER A 30 2.67 -1.50 -18.97
CA SER A 30 1.85 -1.41 -20.17
C SER A 30 0.37 -1.66 -19.89
N THR A 31 0.04 -2.57 -18.96
CA THR A 31 -1.36 -2.88 -18.65
C THR A 31 -2.03 -1.88 -17.71
N LYS A 32 -1.27 -1.32 -16.75
CA LYS A 32 -1.84 -0.49 -15.66
C LYS A 32 -1.64 1.01 -15.80
N TYR A 33 -0.59 1.46 -16.49
CA TYR A 33 -0.14 2.85 -16.44
C TYR A 33 0.03 3.53 -17.80
N ALA A 34 0.34 2.77 -18.86
CA ALA A 34 0.38 3.32 -20.21
C ALA A 34 -0.98 3.94 -20.58
N LEU A 35 -0.96 5.19 -21.04
CA LEU A 35 -2.16 5.94 -21.37
C LEU A 35 -2.92 5.29 -22.53
N LYS A 36 -4.20 4.97 -22.31
CA LYS A 36 -5.08 4.33 -23.29
C LYS A 36 -6.51 4.86 -23.22
N ASP A 37 -7.22 4.78 -24.35
CA ASP A 37 -8.66 5.08 -24.42
C ASP A 37 -9.52 3.80 -24.26
N SER A 38 -10.84 3.99 -24.24
CA SER A 38 -11.82 2.89 -24.15
C SER A 38 -11.84 1.96 -25.37
N TYR A 39 -11.20 2.34 -26.47
CA TYR A 39 -11.09 1.53 -27.69
C TYR A 39 -9.78 0.72 -27.73
N GLY A 40 -8.94 0.84 -26.69
CA GLY A 40 -7.66 0.13 -26.59
C GLY A 40 -6.53 0.77 -27.38
N ASN A 41 -6.68 2.01 -27.84
CA ASN A 41 -5.60 2.75 -28.47
C ASN A 41 -4.63 3.26 -27.39
N PHE A 42 -3.34 2.97 -27.54
CA PHE A 42 -2.30 3.48 -26.64
C PHE A 42 -1.74 4.81 -27.16
N TYR A 43 -1.38 5.69 -26.23
CA TYR A 43 -0.82 7.02 -26.53
C TYR A 43 0.61 7.20 -25.99
N GLU A 44 1.12 6.19 -25.29
CA GLU A 44 2.46 6.14 -24.71
C GLU A 44 3.14 4.86 -25.17
N LEU A 45 4.35 4.96 -25.71
CA LEU A 45 5.11 3.82 -26.20
C LEU A 45 6.01 3.25 -25.10
N THR A 46 6.58 4.12 -24.27
CA THR A 46 7.52 3.76 -23.19
C THR A 46 7.17 4.48 -21.88
N PRO A 47 7.68 4.00 -20.73
CA PRO A 47 7.52 4.71 -19.46
C PRO A 47 8.00 6.17 -19.49
N ASP A 48 8.97 6.52 -20.32
CA ASP A 48 9.43 7.91 -20.47
C ASP A 48 8.37 8.84 -21.08
N ASP A 49 7.47 8.32 -21.93
CA ASP A 49 6.34 9.11 -22.42
C ASP A 49 5.38 9.48 -21.28
N MET A 50 5.15 8.53 -20.36
CA MET A 50 4.41 8.79 -19.12
C MET A 50 5.14 9.80 -18.24
N HIS A 51 6.44 9.63 -17.97
CA HIS A 51 7.21 10.56 -17.15
C HIS A 51 7.16 12.00 -17.70
N LYS A 52 7.25 12.17 -19.03
CA LYS A 52 7.08 13.48 -19.69
C LYS A 52 5.68 14.05 -19.49
N ARG A 53 4.62 13.23 -19.62
CA ARG A 53 3.25 13.67 -19.32
C ARG A 53 3.13 14.18 -17.87
N LEU A 54 3.68 13.43 -16.91
CA LEU A 54 3.65 13.83 -15.50
C LEU A 54 4.41 15.14 -15.28
N ALA A 55 5.64 15.23 -15.77
CA ALA A 55 6.50 16.40 -15.65
C ALA A 55 5.85 17.66 -16.25
N ARG A 56 5.26 17.55 -17.45
CA ARG A 56 4.59 18.66 -18.14
C ARG A 56 3.42 19.22 -17.35
N GLU A 57 2.58 18.36 -16.77
CA GLU A 57 1.42 18.81 -15.99
C GLU A 57 1.82 19.41 -14.65
N ILE A 58 2.85 18.87 -13.99
CA ILE A 58 3.37 19.46 -12.75
C ILE A 58 4.04 20.82 -13.04
N ALA A 59 4.87 20.91 -14.09
CA ALA A 59 5.46 22.18 -14.54
C ALA A 59 4.39 23.23 -14.89
N ARG A 60 3.21 22.81 -15.38
CA ARG A 60 2.07 23.71 -15.63
C ARG A 60 1.50 24.29 -14.35
N ILE A 61 1.43 23.53 -13.27
CA ILE A 61 1.03 24.03 -11.95
C ILE A 61 2.11 24.92 -11.35
N GLU A 62 3.37 24.50 -11.41
CA GLU A 62 4.53 25.26 -10.90
C GLU A 62 4.58 26.70 -11.46
N LYS A 63 4.23 26.90 -12.74
CA LYS A 63 4.15 28.24 -13.38
C LYS A 63 3.18 29.22 -12.72
N GLN A 64 2.28 28.74 -11.86
CA GLN A 64 1.36 29.58 -11.10
C GLN A 64 2.01 30.16 -9.83
N TYR A 65 3.19 29.66 -9.46
CA TYR A 65 3.90 30.00 -8.23
C TYR A 65 5.31 30.59 -8.52
N PRO A 66 5.91 31.27 -7.52
CA PRO A 66 7.30 31.72 -7.63
C PRO A 66 8.28 30.54 -7.75
N ASN A 67 9.41 30.77 -8.43
CA ASN A 67 10.51 29.81 -8.62
C ASN A 67 10.02 28.47 -9.21
N PRO A 68 9.37 28.47 -10.39
CA PRO A 68 8.79 27.26 -10.95
C PRO A 68 9.86 26.24 -11.32
N LEU A 69 9.65 24.98 -10.97
CA LEU A 69 10.41 23.87 -11.54
C LEU A 69 10.08 23.72 -13.03
N THR A 70 11.10 23.42 -13.82
CA THR A 70 10.98 23.18 -15.26
C THR A 70 10.54 21.75 -15.56
N GLU A 71 9.99 21.54 -16.76
CA GLU A 71 9.59 20.20 -17.23
C GLU A 71 10.79 19.25 -17.29
N ASP A 72 11.97 19.73 -17.68
CA ASP A 72 13.18 18.90 -17.78
C ASP A 72 13.68 18.47 -16.38
N GLU A 73 13.73 19.39 -15.40
CA GLU A 73 14.09 19.06 -14.02
C GLU A 73 13.15 18.00 -13.42
N LEU A 74 11.84 18.14 -13.68
CA LEU A 74 10.84 17.17 -13.22
C LEU A 74 10.96 15.83 -13.93
N PHE A 75 11.23 15.83 -15.24
CA PHE A 75 11.40 14.61 -16.02
C PHE A 75 12.62 13.81 -15.52
N GLU A 76 13.75 14.46 -15.26
CA GLU A 76 14.96 13.80 -14.74
C GLU A 76 14.75 13.11 -13.38
N LEU A 77 13.85 13.65 -12.55
CA LEU A 77 13.51 13.05 -11.25
C LEU A 77 12.66 11.78 -11.40
N PHE A 78 11.79 11.72 -12.41
CA PHE A 78 10.89 10.59 -12.66
C PHE A 78 11.51 9.51 -13.55
N GLN A 79 12.40 9.90 -14.48
CA GLN A 79 12.93 9.01 -15.51
C GLN A 79 13.48 7.72 -14.92
N HIS A 80 13.22 6.58 -15.58
CA HIS A 80 13.65 5.25 -15.11
C HIS A 80 13.17 4.85 -13.72
N PHE A 81 12.17 5.53 -13.15
CA PHE A 81 11.74 5.33 -11.77
C PHE A 81 12.92 5.47 -10.79
N LYS A 82 13.91 6.30 -11.16
CA LYS A 82 15.21 6.34 -10.49
C LYS A 82 15.11 6.98 -9.12
N TYR A 83 14.62 8.21 -9.01
CA TYR A 83 14.64 8.94 -7.74
C TYR A 83 13.25 9.07 -7.12
N ILE A 84 12.33 9.63 -7.88
CA ILE A 84 10.97 9.95 -7.44
C ILE A 84 9.99 9.08 -8.22
N VAL A 85 9.15 8.34 -7.49
CA VAL A 85 8.24 7.36 -8.04
C VAL A 85 6.81 7.72 -7.64
N PRO A 86 6.06 8.44 -8.49
CA PRO A 86 4.64 8.65 -8.29
C PRO A 86 3.92 7.31 -8.16
N GLN A 87 2.93 7.20 -7.28
CA GLN A 87 2.21 5.93 -7.12
C GLN A 87 1.00 5.82 -8.06
N GLY A 88 0.17 4.79 -7.85
CA GLY A 88 -0.79 4.30 -8.83
C GLY A 88 -1.72 5.35 -9.45
N SER A 89 -2.53 6.05 -8.63
CA SER A 89 -3.48 7.06 -9.13
C SER A 89 -2.79 8.26 -9.79
N PRO A 90 -1.70 8.86 -9.23
CA PRO A 90 -0.94 9.89 -9.91
C PRO A 90 -0.43 9.48 -11.31
N MET A 91 0.22 8.31 -11.44
CA MET A 91 0.74 7.83 -12.73
C MET A 91 -0.37 7.65 -13.78
N THR A 92 -1.50 7.05 -13.40
CA THR A 92 -2.64 6.84 -14.31
C THR A 92 -3.38 8.15 -14.64
N GLY A 93 -3.51 9.07 -13.68
CA GLY A 93 -4.48 10.16 -13.74
C GLY A 93 -3.96 11.51 -14.22
N ILE A 94 -2.71 11.88 -13.90
CA ILE A 94 -2.17 13.21 -14.22
C ILE A 94 -2.07 13.37 -15.74
N GLY A 95 -2.68 14.41 -16.32
CA GLY A 95 -2.67 14.63 -17.77
C GLY A 95 -3.45 13.59 -18.59
N ASN A 96 -4.26 12.75 -17.95
CA ASN A 96 -5.15 11.80 -18.62
C ASN A 96 -6.51 12.45 -18.90
N ASP A 97 -6.83 12.68 -20.17
CA ASP A 97 -8.12 13.24 -20.62
C ASP A 97 -9.08 12.17 -21.17
N PHE A 98 -8.66 10.90 -21.23
CA PHE A 98 -9.49 9.78 -21.69
C PHE A 98 -10.31 9.15 -20.56
N GLN A 99 -9.90 9.35 -19.31
CA GLN A 99 -10.57 8.82 -18.13
C GLN A 99 -10.77 9.91 -17.07
N ILE A 100 -12.00 10.00 -16.55
CA ILE A 100 -12.33 10.88 -15.43
C ILE A 100 -12.15 10.09 -14.13
N ALA A 101 -10.97 10.24 -13.52
CA ALA A 101 -10.56 9.60 -12.28
C ALA A 101 -9.95 10.63 -11.32
N SER A 102 -9.89 10.28 -10.04
CA SER A 102 -9.16 11.03 -9.01
C SER A 102 -7.68 10.63 -9.01
N LEU A 103 -6.81 11.58 -8.65
CA LEU A 103 -5.39 11.37 -8.39
C LEU A 103 -5.13 10.81 -6.98
N SER A 104 -6.13 10.85 -6.10
CA SER A 104 -6.05 10.22 -4.78
C SER A 104 -6.12 8.69 -4.93
N ASN A 105 -5.26 7.98 -4.20
CA ASN A 105 -5.24 6.52 -4.19
C ASN A 105 -6.37 5.95 -3.34
N CYS A 106 -6.62 6.57 -2.18
CA CYS A 106 -7.56 6.08 -1.18
C CYS A 106 -8.25 7.23 -0.42
N PHE A 107 -9.34 6.91 0.24
CA PHE A 107 -10.20 7.81 1.01
C PHE A 107 -10.68 7.12 2.28
N VAL A 108 -11.07 7.92 3.28
CA VAL A 108 -11.93 7.46 4.37
C VAL A 108 -13.23 8.24 4.29
N ILE A 109 -14.36 7.53 4.37
CA ILE A 109 -15.67 8.17 4.47
C ILE A 109 -16.29 7.84 5.81
N GLY A 110 -17.10 8.76 6.31
CA GLY A 110 -17.76 8.65 7.60
C GLY A 110 -18.51 9.93 7.91
N PHE A 111 -19.22 9.92 9.03
CA PHE A 111 -20.07 11.03 9.45
C PHE A 111 -19.53 11.65 10.74
N ASP A 112 -19.68 12.97 10.86
CA ASP A 112 -19.29 13.71 12.07
C ASP A 112 -20.25 13.46 13.26
N HIS A 113 -21.43 12.88 12.98
CA HIS A 113 -22.49 12.62 13.95
C HIS A 113 -22.96 11.17 13.86
N ASP A 114 -23.81 10.78 14.82
CA ASP A 114 -24.40 9.45 14.89
C ASP A 114 -25.09 9.06 13.56
N ALA A 115 -24.66 7.93 13.00
CA ALA A 115 -25.12 7.38 11.74
C ALA A 115 -25.64 5.94 11.90
N ASP A 116 -25.98 5.53 13.12
CA ASP A 116 -26.50 4.21 13.50
C ASP A 116 -27.93 3.94 12.96
N SER A 117 -28.04 3.85 11.64
CA SER A 117 -29.29 3.65 10.90
C SER A 117 -29.04 2.98 9.55
N TYR A 118 -30.08 2.34 8.99
CA TYR A 118 -30.01 1.85 7.61
C TYR A 118 -29.72 2.97 6.60
N GLY A 119 -30.24 4.18 6.83
CA GLY A 119 -29.94 5.34 5.97
C GLY A 119 -28.44 5.66 5.93
N GLY A 120 -27.79 5.68 7.09
CA GLY A 120 -26.33 5.88 7.19
C GLY A 120 -25.53 4.75 6.54
N ILE A 121 -25.91 3.50 6.82
CA ILE A 121 -25.25 2.31 6.28
C ILE A 121 -25.29 2.29 4.75
N ILE A 122 -26.47 2.50 4.16
CA ILE A 122 -26.66 2.50 2.71
C ILE A 122 -26.01 3.72 2.06
N LYS A 123 -25.99 4.86 2.75
CA LYS A 123 -25.29 6.06 2.26
C LYS A 123 -23.79 5.84 2.14
N ILE A 124 -23.15 5.21 3.14
CA ILE A 124 -21.73 4.84 3.09
C ILE A 124 -21.46 3.88 1.93
N ASP A 125 -22.32 2.87 1.73
CA ASP A 125 -22.19 1.90 0.65
C ASP A 125 -22.22 2.58 -0.73
N GLU A 126 -23.18 3.50 -0.91
CA GLU A 126 -23.30 4.30 -2.12
C GLU A 126 -22.06 5.16 -2.34
N GLU A 127 -21.61 5.93 -1.32
CA GLU A 127 -20.41 6.77 -1.41
C GLU A 127 -19.14 5.93 -1.69
N GLN A 128 -19.02 4.74 -1.12
CA GLN A 128 -17.92 3.80 -1.39
C GLN A 128 -17.84 3.44 -2.87
N VAL A 129 -18.97 3.01 -3.46
CA VAL A 129 -19.03 2.62 -4.87
C VAL A 129 -18.65 3.80 -5.79
N GLN A 130 -19.10 5.01 -5.45
CA GLN A 130 -18.77 6.20 -6.23
C GLN A 130 -17.28 6.54 -6.19
N LEU A 131 -16.58 6.31 -5.07
CA LEU A 131 -15.12 6.49 -5.01
C LEU A 131 -14.38 5.41 -5.79
N MET A 132 -14.82 4.16 -5.65
CA MET A 132 -14.21 3.03 -6.34
C MET A 132 -14.31 3.19 -7.86
N LYS A 133 -15.43 3.69 -8.40
CA LYS A 133 -15.52 3.93 -9.85
C LYS A 133 -14.49 4.96 -10.35
N ARG A 134 -13.96 5.80 -9.45
CA ARG A 134 -12.91 6.80 -9.72
C ARG A 134 -11.52 6.35 -9.29
N ARG A 135 -11.31 5.03 -9.11
CA ARG A 135 -10.06 4.37 -8.67
C ARG A 135 -9.68 4.64 -7.20
N GLY A 136 -10.61 5.05 -6.35
CA GLY A 136 -10.38 5.22 -4.91
C GLY A 136 -10.50 3.91 -4.14
N GLY A 137 -9.48 3.57 -3.34
CA GLY A 137 -9.65 2.64 -2.21
C GLY A 137 -10.38 3.32 -1.06
N VAL A 138 -11.10 2.58 -0.21
CA VAL A 138 -11.98 3.18 0.81
C VAL A 138 -11.74 2.55 2.17
N GLY A 139 -11.77 3.34 3.24
CA GLY A 139 -11.77 2.86 4.63
C GLY A 139 -13.02 3.30 5.38
N HIS A 140 -13.60 2.37 6.15
CA HIS A 140 -14.76 2.60 7.00
C HIS A 140 -14.49 2.19 8.44
N ASP A 141 -15.06 2.94 9.38
CA ASP A 141 -15.19 2.49 10.76
C ASP A 141 -16.61 2.06 11.08
N LEU A 142 -16.76 0.83 11.59
CA LEU A 142 -18.07 0.24 11.89
C LEU A 142 -18.48 0.40 13.36
N SER A 143 -17.66 1.07 14.18
CA SER A 143 -17.89 1.20 15.63
C SER A 143 -19.12 2.05 15.99
N HIS A 144 -19.73 2.72 15.01
CA HIS A 144 -20.95 3.49 15.15
C HIS A 144 -22.22 2.64 15.04
N ILE A 145 -22.15 1.39 14.58
CA ILE A 145 -23.31 0.52 14.39
C ILE A 145 -23.62 -0.19 15.71
N ARG A 146 -24.86 -0.10 16.21
CA ARG A 146 -25.24 -0.72 17.49
C ARG A 146 -25.00 -2.24 17.54
N PRO A 147 -24.66 -2.79 18.73
CA PRO A 147 -24.42 -4.22 18.91
C PRO A 147 -25.60 -5.10 18.49
N LYS A 148 -25.30 -6.34 18.13
CA LYS A 148 -26.32 -7.37 17.86
C LYS A 148 -27.27 -7.55 19.06
N GLY A 149 -28.56 -7.71 18.78
CA GLY A 149 -29.60 -7.86 19.79
C GLY A 149 -30.09 -6.55 20.42
N SER A 150 -29.46 -5.41 20.12
CA SER A 150 -29.91 -4.10 20.59
C SER A 150 -31.33 -3.78 20.10
N PRO A 151 -32.20 -3.18 20.92
CA PRO A 151 -33.57 -2.86 20.53
C PRO A 151 -33.59 -1.85 19.38
N VAL A 152 -34.49 -2.07 18.42
CA VAL A 152 -34.76 -1.18 17.29
C VAL A 152 -36.27 -1.00 17.13
N LYS A 153 -36.69 0.09 16.48
CA LYS A 153 -38.10 0.42 16.26
C LYS A 153 -38.67 -0.11 14.94
N ASN A 154 -37.88 -0.85 14.16
CA ASN A 154 -38.33 -1.44 12.90
C ASN A 154 -38.96 -2.82 13.12
N SER A 155 -39.42 -3.46 12.05
CA SER A 155 -40.06 -4.78 12.09
C SER A 155 -39.19 -5.91 12.66
N ALA A 156 -37.86 -5.74 12.71
CA ALA A 156 -36.96 -6.75 13.27
C ALA A 156 -36.92 -6.76 14.80
N LEU A 157 -37.37 -5.67 15.45
CA LEU A 157 -37.34 -5.41 16.91
C LEU A 157 -35.94 -5.44 17.57
N THR A 158 -34.96 -6.08 16.94
CA THR A 158 -33.57 -6.21 17.37
C THR A 158 -32.59 -5.98 16.21
N SER A 159 -31.40 -5.46 16.52
CA SER A 159 -30.30 -5.26 15.56
C SER A 159 -29.60 -6.57 15.20
N THR A 160 -29.14 -6.68 13.96
CA THR A 160 -28.32 -7.80 13.48
C THR A 160 -26.83 -7.63 13.79
N GLY A 161 -26.41 -6.45 14.27
CA GLY A 161 -25.02 -6.12 14.57
C GLY A 161 -24.18 -5.82 13.33
N ILE A 162 -22.86 -5.78 13.50
CA ILE A 162 -21.90 -5.30 12.49
C ILE A 162 -21.72 -6.27 11.31
N VAL A 163 -21.58 -7.58 11.57
CA VAL A 163 -21.08 -8.57 10.60
C VAL A 163 -21.86 -8.60 9.27
N PRO A 164 -23.22 -8.58 9.25
CA PRO A 164 -23.96 -8.59 7.98
C PRO A 164 -23.64 -7.40 7.05
N PHE A 165 -23.30 -6.25 7.62
CA PHE A 165 -22.94 -5.06 6.84
C PHE A 165 -21.50 -5.14 6.29
N MET A 166 -20.61 -5.89 6.95
CA MET A 166 -19.28 -6.19 6.42
C MET A 166 -19.37 -6.96 5.10
N GLU A 167 -20.23 -7.99 5.04
CA GLU A 167 -20.48 -8.76 3.81
C GLU A 167 -21.01 -7.87 2.68
N ARG A 168 -21.94 -6.96 3.01
CA ARG A 168 -22.48 -5.98 2.05
C ARG A 168 -21.38 -5.13 1.44
N TYR A 169 -20.60 -4.42 2.26
CA TYR A 169 -19.54 -3.54 1.77
C TYR A 169 -18.47 -4.29 0.98
N SER A 170 -18.14 -5.52 1.41
CA SER A 170 -17.23 -6.44 0.71
C SER A 170 -17.76 -6.82 -0.68
N ASN A 171 -19.06 -7.12 -0.82
CA ASN A 171 -19.66 -7.47 -2.09
C ASN A 171 -19.68 -6.28 -3.06
N SER A 172 -20.12 -5.11 -2.60
CA SER A 172 -20.10 -3.89 -3.42
C SER A 172 -18.70 -3.52 -3.87
N THR A 173 -17.66 -3.79 -3.05
CA THR A 173 -16.26 -3.60 -3.45
C THR A 173 -15.86 -4.45 -4.67
N ARG A 174 -16.38 -5.69 -4.76
CA ARG A 174 -16.08 -6.62 -5.85
C ARG A 174 -16.85 -6.34 -7.13
N GLU A 175 -17.98 -5.65 -7.04
CA GLU A 175 -18.85 -5.33 -8.19
C GLU A 175 -18.27 -4.19 -9.05
N VAL A 176 -17.47 -3.29 -8.46
CA VAL A 176 -16.96 -2.10 -9.16
C VAL A 176 -15.69 -2.40 -9.95
N ALA A 177 -15.75 -2.24 -11.27
CA ALA A 177 -14.60 -2.38 -12.18
C ALA A 177 -13.72 -1.11 -12.21
N GLN A 178 -12.39 -1.29 -12.28
CA GLN A 178 -11.43 -0.17 -12.31
C GLN A 178 -10.25 -0.37 -13.30
N ASP A 179 -10.48 -0.93 -14.49
CA ASP A 179 -9.47 -1.09 -15.56
C ASP A 179 -8.07 -1.54 -15.06
N GLY A 180 -7.96 -2.83 -14.71
CA GLY A 180 -6.71 -3.43 -14.22
C GLY A 180 -6.41 -3.20 -12.73
N ARG A 181 -7.26 -2.45 -12.01
CA ARG A 181 -7.24 -2.34 -10.53
C ARG A 181 -8.46 -3.03 -9.93
N ARG A 182 -8.27 -3.70 -8.78
CA ARG A 182 -9.36 -4.26 -7.96
C ARG A 182 -9.79 -3.21 -6.92
N GLY A 183 -11.08 -3.16 -6.61
CA GLY A 183 -11.57 -2.39 -5.45
C GLY A 183 -10.85 -2.83 -4.18
N ALA A 184 -10.56 -1.89 -3.29
CA ALA A 184 -9.87 -2.13 -2.04
C ALA A 184 -10.61 -1.43 -0.89
N LEU A 185 -10.91 -2.18 0.16
CA LEU A 185 -11.69 -1.73 1.30
C LEU A 185 -10.97 -2.06 2.61
N MET A 186 -10.92 -1.12 3.55
CA MET A 186 -10.59 -1.35 4.96
C MET A 186 -11.88 -1.26 5.79
N LEU A 187 -12.13 -2.25 6.63
CA LEU A 187 -13.14 -2.16 7.69
C LEU A 187 -12.44 -2.16 9.04
N THR A 188 -12.76 -1.20 9.89
CA THR A 188 -12.25 -1.13 11.27
C THR A 188 -13.35 -1.24 12.30
N VAL A 189 -13.01 -1.75 13.49
CA VAL A 189 -13.85 -1.68 14.69
C VAL A 189 -13.00 -1.38 15.91
N SER A 190 -13.50 -0.60 16.87
CA SER A 190 -12.86 -0.45 18.18
C SER A 190 -12.97 -1.73 19.01
N ILE A 191 -11.89 -2.09 19.72
CA ILE A 191 -11.91 -3.19 20.70
C ILE A 191 -12.91 -2.94 21.85
N LYS A 192 -13.26 -1.67 22.10
CA LYS A 192 -14.30 -1.26 23.06
C LYS A 192 -15.70 -1.68 22.62
N HIS A 193 -15.92 -1.95 21.33
CA HIS A 193 -17.22 -2.28 20.79
C HIS A 193 -17.66 -3.70 21.22
N PRO A 194 -18.91 -3.91 21.70
CA PRO A 194 -19.40 -5.23 22.13
C PRO A 194 -19.42 -6.32 21.04
N ASP A 195 -19.58 -5.94 19.77
CA ASP A 195 -19.49 -6.87 18.62
C ASP A 195 -18.06 -7.07 18.10
N SER A 196 -17.03 -6.48 18.72
CA SER A 196 -15.64 -6.60 18.21
C SER A 196 -15.17 -8.05 18.14
N GLU A 197 -15.62 -8.90 19.06
CA GLU A 197 -15.32 -10.33 19.05
C GLU A 197 -15.90 -11.05 17.82
N SER A 198 -17.15 -10.76 17.46
CA SER A 198 -17.76 -11.33 16.25
C SER A 198 -17.13 -10.78 14.97
N PHE A 199 -16.64 -9.53 15.00
CA PHE A 199 -15.87 -8.94 13.91
C PHE A 199 -14.52 -9.66 13.72
N ILE A 200 -13.83 -10.01 14.81
CA ILE A 200 -12.55 -10.75 14.78
C ILE A 200 -12.72 -12.13 14.12
N ASP A 201 -13.86 -12.78 14.32
CA ASP A 201 -14.17 -14.10 13.72
C ASP A 201 -14.66 -14.01 12.27
N ALA A 202 -15.01 -12.83 11.78
CA ALA A 202 -15.78 -12.67 10.54
C ALA A 202 -15.08 -13.23 9.29
N LYS A 203 -13.75 -13.36 9.32
CA LYS A 203 -12.94 -13.89 8.21
C LYS A 203 -12.46 -15.33 8.38
N LEU A 204 -12.78 -16.00 9.49
CA LEU A 204 -12.51 -17.44 9.62
C LEU A 204 -13.35 -18.26 8.64
N GLU A 205 -14.56 -17.79 8.31
CA GLU A 205 -15.39 -18.37 7.28
C GLU A 205 -14.94 -17.91 5.88
N ALA A 206 -14.27 -18.81 5.17
CA ALA A 206 -13.81 -18.57 3.81
C ALA A 206 -14.98 -18.20 2.87
N GLY A 207 -14.78 -17.15 2.06
CA GLY A 207 -15.72 -16.77 0.99
C GLY A 207 -16.75 -15.70 1.33
N LYS A 208 -16.96 -15.34 2.61
CA LYS A 208 -17.94 -14.29 3.00
C LYS A 208 -17.43 -12.86 2.81
N ILE A 209 -16.29 -12.53 3.44
CA ILE A 209 -15.70 -11.19 3.38
C ILE A 209 -14.39 -11.28 2.59
N THR A 210 -14.50 -11.12 1.28
CA THR A 210 -13.39 -11.32 0.32
C THR A 210 -12.90 -10.02 -0.32
N GLY A 211 -13.70 -8.95 -0.26
CA GLY A 211 -13.40 -7.64 -0.85
C GLY A 211 -12.80 -6.62 0.12
N ALA A 212 -12.68 -6.94 1.41
CA ALA A 212 -12.22 -6.02 2.45
C ALA A 212 -11.06 -6.61 3.25
N ASN A 213 -10.09 -5.79 3.64
CA ASN A 213 -9.19 -6.03 4.78
C ASN A 213 -9.92 -5.63 6.08
N ILE A 214 -9.61 -6.29 7.20
CA ILE A 214 -10.23 -5.98 8.48
C ILE A 214 -9.16 -5.67 9.53
N SER A 215 -9.39 -4.68 10.37
CA SER A 215 -8.45 -4.37 11.46
C SER A 215 -9.17 -3.93 12.72
N VAL A 216 -8.61 -4.29 13.87
CA VAL A 216 -9.14 -3.89 15.16
C VAL A 216 -8.34 -2.69 15.68
N LYS A 217 -9.05 -1.65 16.10
CA LYS A 217 -8.48 -0.49 16.79
C LYS A 217 -8.28 -0.86 18.26
N ILE A 218 -7.03 -1.12 18.62
CA ILE A 218 -6.58 -1.53 19.94
C ILE A 218 -6.20 -0.28 20.74
N HIS A 219 -6.69 -0.20 21.97
CA HIS A 219 -6.37 0.86 22.93
C HIS A 219 -5.32 0.40 23.94
N ASP A 220 -4.56 1.34 24.50
CA ASP A 220 -3.50 1.09 25.47
C ASP A 220 -4.08 0.46 26.75
N ASP A 221 -5.30 0.86 27.16
CA ASP A 221 -6.01 0.29 28.31
C ASP A 221 -6.34 -1.20 28.13
N PHE A 222 -6.77 -1.60 26.94
CA PHE A 222 -7.01 -3.00 26.59
C PHE A 222 -5.72 -3.80 26.58
N MET A 223 -4.65 -3.27 25.99
CA MET A 223 -3.34 -3.96 25.99
C MET A 223 -2.83 -4.19 27.40
N GLN A 224 -2.94 -3.19 28.28
CA GLN A 224 -2.57 -3.33 29.68
C GLN A 224 -3.38 -4.42 30.38
N ALA A 225 -4.71 -4.41 30.23
CA ALA A 225 -5.59 -5.44 30.81
C ALA A 225 -5.30 -6.84 30.25
N ALA A 226 -5.06 -6.97 28.94
CA ALA A 226 -4.78 -8.24 28.29
C ALA A 226 -3.46 -8.87 28.74
N LEU A 227 -2.42 -8.05 28.97
CA LEU A 227 -1.12 -8.50 29.46
C LEU A 227 -1.12 -8.76 30.97
N ALA A 228 -1.93 -8.02 31.73
CA ALA A 228 -2.14 -8.24 33.16
C ALA A 228 -3.11 -9.40 33.47
N GLN A 229 -3.76 -9.98 32.45
CA GLN A 229 -4.80 -11.00 32.58
C GLN A 229 -6.01 -10.53 33.42
N GLU A 230 -6.44 -9.30 33.17
CA GLU A 230 -7.56 -8.65 33.83
C GLU A 230 -8.83 -8.65 32.96
N THR A 231 -9.97 -8.30 33.57
CA THR A 231 -11.21 -8.07 32.84
C THR A 231 -11.18 -6.74 32.10
N TYR A 232 -11.94 -6.64 31.01
CA TYR A 232 -12.12 -5.41 30.25
C TYR A 232 -13.61 -5.14 30.02
N THR A 233 -14.01 -3.88 30.10
CA THR A 233 -15.40 -3.47 29.85
C THR A 233 -15.53 -2.95 28.42
N GLN A 234 -16.28 -3.68 27.59
CA GLN A 234 -16.77 -3.20 26.31
C GLN A 234 -18.04 -2.37 26.52
N GLN A 235 -18.26 -1.35 25.70
CA GLN A 235 -19.38 -0.44 25.84
C GLN A 235 -19.91 0.10 24.51
N PHE A 236 -21.18 0.52 24.52
CA PHE A 236 -21.77 1.26 23.40
C PHE A 236 -22.64 2.43 23.90
N PRO A 237 -22.50 3.64 23.29
CA PRO A 237 -21.50 4.03 22.29
C PRO A 237 -20.07 3.96 22.85
N ILE A 238 -19.08 3.73 21.97
CA ILE A 238 -17.70 3.40 22.41
C ILE A 238 -16.99 4.54 23.17
N ASP A 239 -17.34 5.79 22.88
CA ASP A 239 -16.72 6.99 23.44
C ASP A 239 -17.65 7.74 24.43
N ASP A 240 -18.79 7.15 24.80
CA ASP A 240 -19.74 7.79 25.72
C ASP A 240 -19.35 7.57 27.19
N ASN A 241 -19.52 8.60 28.02
CA ASN A 241 -19.32 8.51 29.47
C ASN A 241 -20.49 7.80 30.17
N ASN A 242 -21.68 7.80 29.55
CA ASN A 242 -22.89 7.13 30.03
C ASN A 242 -23.41 6.15 28.96
N PRO A 243 -22.63 5.11 28.61
CA PRO A 243 -23.03 4.16 27.59
C PRO A 243 -24.27 3.39 28.08
N TRP A 244 -25.22 3.17 27.17
CA TRP A 244 -26.44 2.44 27.47
C TRP A 244 -26.25 0.92 27.43
N PHE A 245 -25.12 0.44 26.91
CA PHE A 245 -24.73 -0.97 26.91
C PHE A 245 -23.31 -1.15 27.45
N LYS A 246 -23.13 -2.15 28.32
CA LYS A 246 -21.82 -2.59 28.82
C LYS A 246 -21.75 -4.11 28.84
N LYS A 247 -20.57 -4.66 28.57
CA LYS A 247 -20.26 -6.09 28.64
C LYS A 247 -18.85 -6.26 29.20
N GLU A 248 -18.72 -7.02 30.29
CA GLU A 248 -17.42 -7.45 30.79
C GLU A 248 -16.92 -8.65 30.00
N ILE A 249 -15.63 -8.66 29.69
CA ILE A 249 -14.93 -9.75 29.00
C ILE A 249 -13.60 -10.04 29.68
N ASP A 250 -13.03 -11.21 29.41
CA ASP A 250 -11.64 -11.53 29.72
C ASP A 250 -10.73 -10.94 28.62
N ALA A 251 -9.90 -9.95 28.97
CA ALA A 251 -9.08 -9.23 27.99
C ALA A 251 -8.03 -10.14 27.36
N HIS A 252 -7.43 -11.02 28.17
CA HIS A 252 -6.40 -11.96 27.73
C HIS A 252 -6.93 -12.96 26.70
N SER A 253 -8.14 -13.48 26.90
CA SER A 253 -8.80 -14.42 25.99
C SER A 253 -9.13 -13.75 24.66
N LEU A 254 -9.63 -12.51 24.67
CA LEU A 254 -9.89 -11.76 23.44
C LEU A 254 -8.58 -11.44 22.70
N TRP A 255 -7.51 -11.12 23.41
CA TRP A 255 -6.20 -10.89 22.80
C TRP A 255 -5.62 -12.16 22.15
N LYS A 256 -5.69 -13.30 22.84
CA LYS A 256 -5.31 -14.61 22.28
C LYS A 256 -6.11 -14.95 21.03
N LYS A 257 -7.41 -14.62 21.01
CA LYS A 257 -8.28 -14.82 19.85
C LYS A 257 -7.85 -13.97 18.65
N ILE A 258 -7.46 -12.71 18.86
CA ILE A 258 -6.91 -11.85 17.80
C ILE A 258 -5.65 -12.47 17.20
N ILE A 259 -4.72 -12.94 18.06
CA ILE A 259 -3.47 -13.59 17.64
C ILE A 259 -3.76 -14.87 16.85
N HIS A 260 -4.62 -15.74 17.37
CA HIS A 260 -4.98 -17.01 16.74
C HIS A 260 -5.58 -16.79 15.35
N ASN A 261 -6.55 -15.88 15.22
CA ASN A 261 -7.21 -15.61 13.94
C ASN A 261 -6.21 -15.00 12.92
N ALA A 262 -5.32 -14.10 13.37
CA ALA A 262 -4.29 -13.53 12.52
C ALA A 262 -3.28 -14.59 12.05
N TRP A 263 -2.87 -15.49 12.93
CA TRP A 263 -2.01 -16.63 12.60
C TRP A 263 -2.70 -17.60 11.62
N GLN A 264 -3.99 -17.87 11.81
CA GLN A 264 -4.77 -18.79 10.98
C GLN A 264 -5.11 -18.21 9.60
N SER A 265 -5.40 -16.90 9.51
CA SER A 265 -6.06 -16.30 8.33
C SER A 265 -5.44 -14.99 7.82
N ALA A 266 -4.33 -14.54 8.41
CA ALA A 266 -3.68 -13.24 8.19
C ALA A 266 -4.53 -12.01 8.58
N GLU A 267 -5.61 -12.20 9.35
CA GLU A 267 -6.52 -11.15 9.81
C GLU A 267 -7.11 -11.47 11.18
N PRO A 268 -7.55 -10.47 11.95
CA PRO A 268 -7.49 -9.05 11.64
C PRO A 268 -6.08 -8.47 11.78
N GLY A 269 -5.81 -7.40 11.04
CA GLY A 269 -4.71 -6.49 11.38
C GLY A 269 -4.97 -5.77 12.70
N VAL A 270 -3.91 -5.20 13.28
CA VAL A 270 -4.00 -4.42 14.53
C VAL A 270 -3.62 -2.98 14.25
N LEU A 271 -4.43 -2.04 14.73
CA LEU A 271 -4.17 -0.60 14.74
C LEU A 271 -4.05 -0.12 16.18
N PHE A 272 -2.88 0.36 16.59
CA PHE A 272 -2.66 0.89 17.94
C PHE A 272 -3.20 2.32 17.99
N TRP A 273 -4.50 2.42 18.31
CA TRP A 273 -5.29 3.62 18.06
C TRP A 273 -4.85 4.80 18.91
N ASP A 274 -4.50 4.57 20.17
CA ASP A 274 -4.03 5.65 21.04
C ASP A 274 -2.68 6.21 20.56
N THR A 275 -1.79 5.36 20.03
CA THR A 275 -0.54 5.80 19.37
C THR A 275 -0.82 6.58 18.09
N ILE A 276 -1.77 6.12 17.26
CA ILE A 276 -2.20 6.85 16.05
C ILE A 276 -2.66 8.26 16.41
N ILE A 277 -3.61 8.39 17.33
CA ILE A 277 -4.20 9.68 17.71
C ILE A 277 -3.16 10.58 18.39
N ARG A 278 -2.36 10.03 19.31
CA ARG A 278 -1.35 10.79 20.06
C ARG A 278 -0.27 11.39 19.16
N GLU A 279 0.16 10.69 18.12
CA GLU A 279 1.19 11.15 17.19
C GLU A 279 0.62 11.91 15.97
N SER A 280 -0.70 11.95 15.79
CA SER A 280 -1.36 12.57 14.64
C SER A 280 -1.38 14.09 14.76
N VAL A 281 -0.71 14.77 13.85
CA VAL A 281 -0.78 16.25 13.71
C VAL A 281 -2.19 16.72 13.32
N PRO A 282 -2.92 16.08 12.38
CA PRO A 282 -4.29 16.47 12.04
C PRO A 282 -5.28 16.45 13.21
N ASP A 283 -5.09 15.55 14.20
CA ASP A 283 -6.00 15.45 15.34
C ASP A 283 -5.91 16.66 16.30
N CYS A 284 -4.93 17.56 16.12
CA CYS A 284 -4.92 18.90 16.73
C CYS A 284 -6.05 19.82 16.22
N TYR A 285 -6.76 19.42 15.15
CA TYR A 285 -7.82 20.18 14.47
C TYR A 285 -9.16 19.41 14.46
N THR A 286 -9.42 18.59 15.47
CA THR A 286 -10.65 17.78 15.59
C THR A 286 -11.94 18.61 15.59
N ASP A 287 -11.93 19.79 16.22
CA ASP A 287 -13.04 20.76 16.21
C ASP A 287 -13.31 21.36 14.83
N LEU A 288 -12.34 21.28 13.91
CA LEU A 288 -12.47 21.67 12.51
C LEU A 288 -12.72 20.45 11.59
N GLY A 289 -13.16 19.33 12.19
CA GLY A 289 -13.55 18.09 11.52
C GLY A 289 -12.39 17.20 11.10
N PHE A 290 -11.16 17.41 11.56
CA PHE A 290 -10.00 16.58 11.20
C PHE A 290 -9.78 15.39 12.14
N LYS A 291 -10.80 15.01 12.93
CA LYS A 291 -10.77 13.83 13.79
C LYS A 291 -10.54 12.58 12.95
N THR A 292 -9.46 11.84 13.23
CA THR A 292 -9.19 10.55 12.60
C THR A 292 -10.25 9.53 13.01
N ILE A 293 -10.85 8.84 12.04
CA ILE A 293 -11.94 7.86 12.31
C ILE A 293 -11.57 6.43 11.90
N SER A 294 -10.76 6.29 10.84
CA SER A 294 -10.30 5.02 10.29
C SER A 294 -8.97 5.20 9.54
N THR A 295 -8.56 4.18 8.79
CA THR A 295 -7.40 4.19 7.90
C THR A 295 -7.82 3.79 6.49
N ASN A 296 -6.99 4.11 5.51
CA ASN A 296 -7.14 3.62 4.15
C ASN A 296 -6.89 2.08 4.05
N PRO A 297 -7.18 1.42 2.91
CA PRO A 297 -7.05 -0.04 2.71
C PRO A 297 -5.76 -0.72 3.18
N CYS A 298 -4.64 0.00 3.20
CA CYS A 298 -3.33 -0.56 3.53
C CYS A 298 -2.79 -0.10 4.91
N GLY A 299 -3.55 0.71 5.66
CA GLY A 299 -3.25 1.11 7.04
C GLY A 299 -2.16 2.19 7.20
N GLU A 300 -1.58 2.68 6.12
CA GLU A 300 -0.49 3.67 6.13
C GLU A 300 -0.95 5.10 6.35
N ILE A 301 -2.22 5.44 6.08
CA ILE A 301 -2.74 6.79 6.31
C ILE A 301 -4.02 6.71 7.14
N PRO A 302 -3.93 7.02 8.45
CA PRO A 302 -5.08 7.38 9.26
C PRO A 302 -5.71 8.68 8.74
N LEU A 303 -7.02 8.66 8.54
CA LEU A 303 -7.76 9.75 7.92
C LEU A 303 -9.03 10.10 8.71
N CYS A 304 -9.39 11.38 8.62
CA CYS A 304 -10.72 11.86 8.96
C CYS A 304 -11.70 11.64 7.80
N GLY A 305 -12.99 11.84 8.04
CA GLY A 305 -14.02 11.70 7.02
C GLY A 305 -13.80 12.65 5.84
N TYR A 306 -13.94 12.11 4.62
CA TYR A 306 -13.82 12.81 3.33
C TYR A 306 -12.42 13.35 3.00
N ASP A 307 -11.41 12.97 3.77
CA ASP A 307 -10.01 13.25 3.45
C ASP A 307 -9.44 12.15 2.55
N SER A 308 -8.33 12.45 1.88
CA SER A 308 -7.77 11.57 0.84
C SER A 308 -6.26 11.44 0.87
N CYS A 309 -5.81 10.29 0.38
CA CYS A 309 -4.43 9.86 0.33
C CYS A 309 -3.86 10.04 -1.09
N ARG A 310 -2.77 10.81 -1.21
CA ARG A 310 -1.97 10.95 -2.43
C ARG A 310 -0.56 10.50 -2.09
N LEU A 311 0.06 9.71 -2.97
CA LEU A 311 1.29 8.99 -2.63
C LEU A 311 2.37 9.16 -3.70
N LEU A 312 3.59 9.28 -3.21
CA LEU A 312 4.82 9.30 -3.98
C LEU A 312 5.93 8.66 -3.13
N ALA A 313 6.76 7.82 -3.73
CA ALA A 313 7.86 7.15 -3.04
C ALA A 313 9.21 7.63 -3.55
N ILE A 314 10.18 7.76 -2.65
CA ILE A 314 11.58 8.03 -2.97
C ILE A 314 12.33 6.69 -2.96
N ASN A 315 13.02 6.38 -4.05
CA ASN A 315 13.77 5.14 -4.19
C ASN A 315 15.13 5.28 -3.50
N LEU A 316 15.26 4.70 -2.30
CA LEU A 316 16.43 4.87 -1.44
C LEU A 316 17.71 4.26 -2.01
N TYR A 317 17.60 3.18 -2.78
CA TYR A 317 18.75 2.53 -3.41
C TYR A 317 19.50 3.48 -4.35
N SER A 318 18.78 4.41 -5.00
CA SER A 318 19.35 5.33 -5.99
C SER A 318 20.25 6.42 -5.41
N TYR A 319 20.32 6.52 -4.08
CA TYR A 319 21.22 7.43 -3.37
C TYR A 319 22.46 6.71 -2.83
N VAL A 320 22.65 5.42 -3.13
CA VAL A 320 23.87 4.69 -2.77
C VAL A 320 24.89 4.84 -3.87
N ASN A 321 25.99 5.52 -3.57
CA ASN A 321 27.18 5.59 -4.41
C ASN A 321 28.01 4.31 -4.26
N HIS A 322 28.55 3.79 -5.36
CA HIS A 322 29.36 2.57 -5.40
C HIS A 322 28.70 1.37 -4.67
N PRO A 323 27.45 1.00 -5.01
CA PRO A 323 26.71 -0.02 -4.28
C PRO A 323 27.43 -1.38 -4.31
N PHE A 324 27.35 -2.12 -3.20
CA PHE A 324 27.94 -3.45 -3.00
C PHE A 324 29.48 -3.50 -3.00
N THR A 325 30.14 -2.35 -2.87
CA THR A 325 31.60 -2.25 -2.75
C THR A 325 32.02 -1.74 -1.36
N PRO A 326 33.29 -1.90 -0.94
CA PRO A 326 33.79 -1.30 0.29
C PRO A 326 33.69 0.23 0.35
N GLU A 327 33.62 0.90 -0.81
CA GLU A 327 33.46 2.35 -0.95
C GLU A 327 31.98 2.81 -0.94
N ALA A 328 31.03 1.89 -0.69
CA ALA A 328 29.62 2.20 -0.69
C ALA A 328 29.28 3.29 0.34
N SER A 329 28.55 4.31 -0.10
CA SER A 329 28.15 5.44 0.74
C SER A 329 26.80 6.01 0.31
N PHE A 330 26.08 6.62 1.25
CA PHE A 330 24.79 7.24 0.99
C PHE A 330 24.95 8.74 0.71
N ASP A 331 24.37 9.22 -0.38
CA ASP A 331 24.38 10.64 -0.78
C ASP A 331 23.29 11.43 -0.04
N TYR A 332 23.65 11.92 1.14
CA TYR A 332 22.73 12.65 2.01
C TYR A 332 22.25 13.97 1.42
N ASP A 333 23.07 14.67 0.64
CA ASP A 333 22.73 16.01 0.18
C ASP A 333 21.83 15.93 -1.06
N LEU A 334 22.11 15.00 -1.98
CA LEU A 334 21.20 14.68 -3.07
C LEU A 334 19.84 14.19 -2.53
N PHE A 335 19.86 13.31 -1.52
CA PHE A 335 18.65 12.82 -0.88
C PHE A 335 17.81 13.96 -0.27
N LYS A 336 18.39 14.83 0.55
CA LYS A 336 17.67 15.99 1.13
C LYS A 336 17.04 16.87 0.06
N ASN A 337 17.79 17.16 -1.01
CA ASN A 337 17.30 17.98 -2.12
C ASN A 337 16.09 17.33 -2.80
N HIS A 338 16.21 16.06 -3.18
CA HIS A 338 15.12 15.35 -3.85
C HIS A 338 13.91 15.12 -2.94
N VAL A 339 14.09 14.95 -1.62
CA VAL A 339 12.98 14.92 -0.66
C VAL A 339 12.23 16.26 -0.64
N ALA A 340 12.97 17.37 -0.63
CA ALA A 340 12.36 18.69 -0.65
C ALA A 340 11.54 18.91 -1.94
N ILE A 341 12.08 18.50 -3.09
CA ILE A 341 11.37 18.56 -4.37
C ILE A 341 10.19 17.59 -4.42
N ALA A 342 10.31 16.38 -3.88
CA ALA A 342 9.21 15.42 -3.77
C ALA A 342 8.01 15.98 -3.00
N GLN A 343 8.27 16.66 -1.87
CA GLN A 343 7.21 17.33 -1.11
C GLN A 343 6.56 18.47 -1.91
N ARG A 344 7.35 19.23 -2.68
CA ARG A 344 6.84 20.28 -3.58
C ARG A 344 5.94 19.72 -4.67
N ILE A 345 6.40 18.69 -5.38
CA ILE A 345 5.60 17.94 -6.36
C ILE A 345 4.29 17.45 -5.74
N MET A 346 4.32 16.94 -4.51
CA MET A 346 3.12 16.49 -3.82
C MET A 346 2.13 17.61 -3.52
N ASP A 347 2.60 18.82 -3.22
CA ASP A 347 1.73 20.00 -3.10
C ASP A 347 1.11 20.39 -4.46
N ASP A 348 1.85 20.29 -5.55
CA ASP A 348 1.32 20.58 -6.90
C ASP A 348 0.27 19.54 -7.34
N ILE A 349 0.46 18.27 -6.95
CA ILE A 349 -0.51 17.20 -7.21
C ILE A 349 -1.86 17.49 -6.51
N ILE A 350 -1.87 18.23 -5.40
CA ILE A 350 -3.13 18.66 -4.77
C ILE A 350 -3.89 19.60 -5.70
N ASP A 351 -3.21 20.56 -6.33
CA ASP A 351 -3.85 21.49 -7.25
C ASP A 351 -4.32 20.78 -8.54
N LEU A 352 -3.55 19.81 -9.05
CA LEU A 352 -4.01 18.92 -10.13
C LEU A 352 -5.24 18.09 -9.72
N GLU A 353 -5.30 17.63 -8.48
CA GLU A 353 -6.45 16.89 -7.97
C GLU A 353 -7.68 17.78 -7.86
N MET A 354 -7.51 19.06 -7.54
CA MET A 354 -8.61 20.02 -7.55
C MET A 354 -9.23 20.15 -8.95
N GLU A 355 -8.40 20.23 -10.00
CA GLU A 355 -8.88 20.23 -11.38
C GLU A 355 -9.60 18.93 -11.74
N LYS A 356 -9.15 17.78 -11.21
CA LYS A 356 -9.81 16.48 -11.43
C LYS A 356 -11.15 16.39 -10.70
N ILE A 357 -11.24 16.88 -9.46
CA ILE A 357 -12.50 16.95 -8.72
C ILE A 357 -13.49 17.85 -9.46
N ASP A 358 -13.04 18.97 -10.01
CA ASP A 358 -13.89 19.85 -10.81
C ASP A 358 -14.38 19.18 -12.10
N LYS A 359 -13.52 18.42 -12.79
CA LYS A 359 -13.92 17.58 -13.93
C LYS A 359 -14.95 16.51 -13.52
N ILE A 360 -14.80 15.89 -12.33
CA ILE A 360 -15.75 14.92 -11.81
C ILE A 360 -17.11 15.57 -11.53
N ILE A 361 -17.13 16.70 -10.83
CA ILE A 361 -18.36 17.46 -10.53
C ILE A 361 -19.04 17.90 -11.83
N ALA A 362 -18.29 18.43 -12.78
CA ALA A 362 -18.83 18.83 -14.08
C ALA A 362 -19.43 17.64 -14.84
N LYS A 363 -18.78 16.47 -14.80
CA LYS A 363 -19.29 15.24 -15.40
C LYS A 363 -20.60 14.79 -14.76
N ILE A 364 -20.69 14.81 -13.42
CA ILE A 364 -21.92 14.47 -12.70
C ILE A 364 -23.04 15.42 -13.10
N ASN A 365 -22.79 16.73 -13.09
CA ASN A 365 -23.81 17.71 -13.47
C ASN A 365 -24.32 17.52 -14.92
N ALA A 366 -23.43 17.09 -15.83
CA ALA A 366 -23.77 16.81 -17.21
C ALA A 366 -24.48 15.46 -17.43
N ASP A 367 -24.54 14.58 -16.43
CA ASP A 367 -25.22 13.30 -16.56
C ASP A 367 -26.74 13.47 -16.69
N PRO A 368 -27.40 12.67 -17.56
CA PRO A 368 -28.81 12.85 -17.91
C PRO A 368 -29.77 12.40 -16.81
N GLU A 369 -29.25 11.86 -15.70
CA GLU A 369 -30.00 11.37 -14.55
C GLU A 369 -30.62 12.51 -13.74
N ASP A 370 -31.69 12.21 -13.01
CA ASP A 370 -32.34 13.16 -12.12
C ASP A 370 -31.40 13.65 -10.99
N GLU A 371 -31.60 14.89 -10.54
CA GLU A 371 -30.78 15.50 -9.49
C GLU A 371 -30.80 14.69 -8.18
N GLU A 372 -31.90 14.01 -7.87
CA GLU A 372 -31.99 13.17 -6.67
C GLU A 372 -31.02 11.98 -6.70
N ILE A 373 -30.83 11.36 -7.87
CA ILE A 373 -29.90 10.25 -8.09
C ILE A 373 -28.46 10.75 -7.97
N LYS A 374 -28.16 11.90 -8.60
CA LYS A 374 -26.81 12.47 -8.63
C LYS A 374 -26.36 13.07 -7.30
N ARG A 375 -27.31 13.45 -6.44
CA ARG A 375 -27.08 14.20 -5.19
C ARG A 375 -26.02 13.56 -4.30
N THR A 376 -25.99 12.23 -4.18
CA THR A 376 -25.01 11.56 -3.31
C THR A 376 -23.58 11.76 -3.82
N GLU A 377 -23.32 11.43 -5.07
CA GLU A 377 -21.99 11.56 -5.66
C GLU A 377 -21.55 13.04 -5.65
N LEU A 378 -22.44 13.97 -6.01
CA LEU A 378 -22.14 15.39 -6.02
C LEU A 378 -21.71 15.89 -4.63
N LYS A 379 -22.51 15.61 -3.59
CA LYS A 379 -22.21 16.03 -2.22
C LYS A 379 -20.94 15.38 -1.69
N LEU A 380 -20.67 14.13 -2.06
CA LEU A 380 -19.43 13.44 -1.73
C LEU A 380 -18.20 14.19 -2.25
N TRP A 381 -18.19 14.54 -3.55
CA TRP A 381 -17.05 15.25 -4.13
C TRP A 381 -16.93 16.70 -3.64
N GLU A 382 -18.02 17.38 -3.31
CA GLU A 382 -17.98 18.69 -2.65
C GLU A 382 -17.31 18.61 -1.27
N LYS A 383 -17.64 17.58 -0.46
CA LYS A 383 -17.01 17.35 0.85
C LYS A 383 -15.51 17.06 0.70
N ILE A 384 -15.14 16.20 -0.24
CA ILE A 384 -13.74 15.86 -0.53
C ILE A 384 -12.96 17.09 -1.02
N LYS A 385 -13.56 17.90 -1.90
CA LYS A 385 -12.99 19.15 -2.39
C LYS A 385 -12.65 20.09 -1.24
N ASN A 386 -13.62 20.30 -0.35
CA ASN A 386 -13.45 21.15 0.83
C ASN A 386 -12.33 20.62 1.73
N LYS A 387 -12.35 19.32 2.05
CA LYS A 387 -11.37 18.72 2.96
C LYS A 387 -9.94 18.78 2.43
N THR A 388 -9.79 18.51 1.14
CA THR A 388 -8.52 18.60 0.40
C THR A 388 -7.91 19.99 0.52
N LEU A 389 -8.69 21.06 0.31
CA LEU A 389 -8.19 22.44 0.37
C LEU A 389 -7.84 22.91 1.78
N LEU A 390 -8.61 22.48 2.78
CA LEU A 390 -8.40 22.90 4.16
C LEU A 390 -7.09 22.33 4.74
N GLY A 391 -6.81 21.05 4.50
CA GLY A 391 -5.64 20.37 5.08
C GLY A 391 -4.44 20.26 4.14
N ARG A 392 -4.65 20.22 2.82
CA ARG A 392 -3.60 19.98 1.81
C ARG A 392 -2.69 18.80 2.16
N ARG A 393 -3.27 17.67 2.59
CA ARG A 393 -2.52 16.48 3.02
C ARG A 393 -1.72 15.86 1.87
N THR A 394 -0.51 15.42 2.19
CA THR A 394 0.41 14.73 1.26
C THR A 394 0.95 13.44 1.89
N GLY A 395 1.56 12.59 1.09
CA GLY A 395 2.12 11.31 1.50
C GLY A 395 3.39 10.97 0.74
N VAL A 396 4.48 11.65 1.06
CA VAL A 396 5.83 11.29 0.61
C VAL A 396 6.33 10.12 1.46
N GLY A 397 6.76 9.05 0.79
CA GLY A 397 7.30 7.85 1.40
C GLY A 397 8.61 7.43 0.78
N THR A 398 9.05 6.23 1.16
CA THR A 398 10.25 5.59 0.64
C THR A 398 9.94 4.21 0.06
N THR A 399 10.85 3.72 -0.77
CA THR A 399 10.91 2.33 -1.21
C THR A 399 12.38 1.91 -1.31
N ALA A 400 12.63 0.64 -1.59
CA ALA A 400 13.97 0.07 -1.72
C ALA A 400 14.82 0.06 -0.43
N GLU A 401 14.21 0.07 0.76
CA GLU A 401 14.93 0.06 2.04
C GLU A 401 15.86 -1.16 2.18
N GLY A 402 15.34 -2.36 1.90
CA GLY A 402 16.11 -3.59 1.98
C GLY A 402 17.32 -3.59 1.04
N ASP A 403 17.13 -3.08 -0.18
CA ASP A 403 18.22 -2.98 -1.16
C ASP A 403 19.21 -1.87 -0.85
N MET A 404 18.75 -0.72 -0.31
CA MET A 404 19.65 0.33 0.16
C MET A 404 20.58 -0.20 1.24
N LEU A 405 20.04 -0.90 2.25
CA LEU A 405 20.84 -1.48 3.32
C LEU A 405 21.83 -2.51 2.77
N ALA A 406 21.36 -3.43 1.93
CA ALA A 406 22.22 -4.44 1.30
C ALA A 406 23.35 -3.79 0.47
N ALA A 407 23.03 -2.76 -0.31
CA ALA A 407 23.99 -2.02 -1.13
C ALA A 407 25.08 -1.32 -0.30
N LEU A 408 24.76 -0.93 0.93
CA LEU A 408 25.70 -0.35 1.90
C LEU A 408 26.45 -1.42 2.71
N GLY A 409 26.26 -2.71 2.42
CA GLY A 409 26.84 -3.81 3.20
C GLY A 409 26.20 -4.00 4.58
N LEU A 410 25.05 -3.38 4.84
CA LEU A 410 24.29 -3.52 6.07
C LEU A 410 23.28 -4.65 5.93
N ARG A 411 23.29 -5.59 6.87
CA ARG A 411 22.32 -6.68 6.91
C ARG A 411 21.03 -6.19 7.58
N TYR A 412 19.90 -6.31 6.87
CA TYR A 412 18.56 -6.00 7.39
C TYR A 412 18.30 -6.74 8.71
N GLY A 413 17.58 -6.12 9.64
CA GLY A 413 17.26 -6.74 10.94
C GLY A 413 18.44 -6.76 11.94
N THR A 414 19.48 -5.96 11.72
CA THR A 414 20.57 -5.75 12.69
C THR A 414 20.48 -4.36 13.32
N ASN A 415 21.03 -4.16 14.52
CA ASN A 415 21.00 -2.85 15.19
C ASN A 415 21.64 -1.74 14.34
N SER A 416 22.76 -2.03 13.65
CA SER A 416 23.41 -1.06 12.78
C SER A 416 22.53 -0.65 11.59
N ALA A 417 21.82 -1.60 10.98
CA ALA A 417 20.86 -1.30 9.93
C ALA A 417 19.66 -0.49 10.45
N ILE A 418 19.17 -0.80 11.66
CA ILE A 418 18.08 -0.06 12.31
C ILE A 418 18.49 1.38 12.60
N ASP A 419 19.67 1.60 13.18
CA ASP A 419 20.17 2.94 13.52
C ASP A 419 20.40 3.78 12.25
N PHE A 420 20.94 3.17 11.20
CA PHE A 420 21.10 3.82 9.90
C PHE A 420 19.74 4.20 9.28
N SER A 421 18.78 3.27 9.28
CA SER A 421 17.43 3.51 8.74
C SER A 421 16.69 4.62 9.48
N GLU A 422 16.77 4.66 10.82
CA GLU A 422 16.19 5.75 11.61
C GLU A 422 16.80 7.10 11.22
N GLN A 423 18.11 7.15 10.98
CA GLN A 423 18.78 8.38 10.53
C GLN A 423 18.28 8.84 9.16
N ILE A 424 18.12 7.93 8.20
CA ILE A 424 17.57 8.25 6.86
C ILE A 424 16.15 8.80 6.97
N HIS A 425 15.29 8.16 7.77
CA HIS A 425 13.90 8.60 7.93
C HIS A 425 13.78 9.89 8.75
N LYS A 426 14.70 10.15 9.68
CA LYS A 426 14.83 11.47 10.32
C LYS A 426 15.15 12.56 9.31
N ILE A 427 16.09 12.31 8.39
CA ILE A 427 16.46 13.27 7.33
C ILE A 427 15.30 13.48 6.35
N LEU A 428 14.59 12.41 5.98
CA LEU A 428 13.36 12.47 5.19
C LEU A 428 12.35 13.42 5.85
N ALA A 429 12.11 13.24 7.16
CA ALA A 429 11.11 14.02 7.87
C ALA A 429 11.44 15.50 7.95
N LEU A 430 12.68 15.82 8.34
CA LEU A 430 13.15 17.20 8.42
C LEU A 430 13.12 17.90 7.06
N SER A 431 13.53 17.21 6.00
CA SER A 431 13.58 17.78 4.65
C SER A 431 12.19 18.02 4.07
N ALA A 432 11.25 17.08 4.26
CA ALA A 432 9.87 17.23 3.82
C ALA A 432 9.15 18.36 4.58
N TYR A 433 9.26 18.39 5.92
CA TYR A 433 8.64 19.46 6.71
C TYR A 433 9.26 20.83 6.41
N ARG A 434 10.58 20.89 6.19
CA ARG A 434 11.22 22.14 5.79
C ARG A 434 10.79 22.61 4.41
N SER A 435 10.62 21.70 3.45
CA SER A 435 10.02 22.03 2.16
C SER A 435 8.59 22.58 2.32
N SER A 436 7.76 21.95 3.15
CA SER A 436 6.40 22.45 3.42
C SER A 436 6.38 23.84 4.07
N VAL A 437 7.33 24.17 4.95
CA VAL A 437 7.50 25.53 5.53
C VAL A 437 7.98 26.53 4.47
N THR A 438 8.95 26.15 3.63
CA THR A 438 9.41 26.99 2.52
C THR A 438 8.26 27.29 1.54
N LEU A 439 7.46 26.29 1.19
CA LEU A 439 6.26 26.46 0.37
C LEU A 439 5.22 27.34 1.07
N ALA A 440 5.07 27.27 2.39
CA ALA A 440 4.17 28.16 3.12
C ALA A 440 4.61 29.63 3.00
N LYS A 441 5.92 29.88 3.04
CA LYS A 441 6.49 31.22 2.84
C LYS A 441 6.27 31.74 1.41
N GLU A 442 6.32 30.88 0.42
CA GLU A 442 6.16 31.24 -1.01
C GLU A 442 4.69 31.32 -1.45
N ARG A 443 3.84 30.41 -0.96
CA ARG A 443 2.48 30.13 -1.47
C ARG A 443 1.38 30.32 -0.42
N GLY A 444 1.74 30.54 0.84
CA GLY A 444 0.84 30.58 2.00
C GLY A 444 0.71 29.21 2.70
N ALA A 445 0.51 29.23 4.02
CA ALA A 445 0.20 28.03 4.80
C ALA A 445 -1.16 27.41 4.42
N PHE A 446 -1.42 26.16 4.83
CA PHE A 446 -2.77 25.60 4.71
C PHE A 446 -3.77 26.40 5.55
N SER A 447 -5.02 26.47 5.07
CA SER A 447 -5.99 27.50 5.48
C SER A 447 -6.32 27.54 6.97
N ILE A 448 -6.23 26.40 7.66
CA ILE A 448 -6.60 26.27 9.07
C ILE A 448 -5.38 26.13 10.00
N TYR A 449 -4.16 26.36 9.51
CA TYR A 449 -2.93 26.21 10.30
C TYR A 449 -2.95 27.10 11.55
N ASP A 450 -2.58 26.50 12.69
CA ASP A 450 -2.37 27.22 13.94
C ASP A 450 -1.27 26.53 14.78
N ALA A 451 -0.13 27.20 14.90
CA ALA A 451 1.01 26.74 15.69
C ALA A 451 0.66 26.43 17.14
N LYS A 452 -0.31 27.15 17.74
CA LYS A 452 -0.69 26.97 19.14
C LYS A 452 -1.40 25.64 19.36
N ARG A 453 -2.21 25.18 18.40
CA ARG A 453 -2.91 23.89 18.46
C ARG A 453 -1.95 22.70 18.47
N GLU A 454 -0.80 22.87 17.84
CA GLU A 454 0.19 21.82 17.64
C GLU A 454 1.32 21.85 18.68
N GLU A 455 1.35 22.84 19.59
CA GLU A 455 2.50 23.08 20.47
C GLU A 455 2.85 21.89 21.38
N ASN A 456 1.84 21.08 21.71
CA ASN A 456 1.96 19.90 22.58
C ASN A 456 1.94 18.59 21.79
N ASN A 457 1.90 18.63 20.47
CA ASN A 457 1.89 17.43 19.66
C ASN A 457 3.29 16.75 19.73
N PRO A 458 3.38 15.47 20.13
CA PRO A 458 4.65 14.76 20.28
C PRO A 458 5.50 14.71 19.00
N TYR A 459 4.88 14.57 17.84
CA TYR A 459 5.58 14.53 16.57
C TYR A 459 6.21 15.89 16.24
N ILE A 460 5.46 16.99 16.45
CA ILE A 460 5.97 18.35 16.25
C ILE A 460 7.08 18.70 17.25
N LEU A 461 6.94 18.30 18.51
CA LEU A 461 7.99 18.47 19.52
C LEU A 461 9.27 17.73 19.15
N ARG A 462 9.16 16.52 18.60
CA ARG A 462 10.30 15.74 18.11
C ARG A 462 11.02 16.43 16.94
N LEU A 463 10.28 17.05 16.02
CA LEU A 463 10.87 17.88 14.96
C LEU A 463 11.58 19.11 15.54
N ARG A 464 10.98 19.77 16.54
CA ARG A 464 11.58 20.92 17.23
C ARG A 464 12.89 20.57 17.93
N GLU A 465 12.96 19.42 18.58
CA GLU A 465 14.20 18.94 19.22
C GLU A 465 15.29 18.64 18.18
N ALA A 466 14.90 18.09 17.02
CA ALA A 466 15.82 17.72 15.96
C ALA A 466 16.32 18.92 15.12
N ASP A 467 15.46 19.91 14.88
CA ASP A 467 15.77 21.14 14.14
C ASP A 467 14.95 22.32 14.74
N PRO A 468 15.52 23.04 15.73
CA PRO A 468 14.84 24.18 16.36
C PRO A 468 14.54 25.33 15.40
N GLU A 469 15.37 25.52 14.36
CA GLU A 469 15.15 26.55 13.35
C GLU A 469 13.95 26.21 12.49
N LEU A 470 13.75 24.94 12.15
CA LEU A 470 12.56 24.45 11.44
C LEU A 470 11.30 24.79 12.21
N TYR A 471 11.30 24.50 13.51
CA TYR A 471 10.16 24.84 14.35
C TYR A 471 9.92 26.35 14.42
N ASN A 472 10.96 27.17 14.55
CA ASN A 472 10.81 28.63 14.59
C ASN A 472 10.23 29.19 13.28
N ASP A 473 10.71 28.71 12.14
CA ASP A 473 10.18 29.09 10.82
C ASP A 473 8.75 28.60 10.63
N MET A 474 8.45 27.38 11.09
CA MET A 474 7.11 26.80 11.08
C MET A 474 6.13 27.65 11.89
N VAL A 475 6.49 28.09 13.10
CA VAL A 475 5.66 29.00 13.91
C VAL A 475 5.47 30.35 13.21
N LYS A 476 6.50 30.85 12.53
CA LYS A 476 6.51 32.18 11.90
C LYS A 476 5.74 32.23 10.58
N TYR A 477 5.89 31.21 9.73
CA TYR A 477 5.39 31.19 8.36
C TYR A 477 4.27 30.16 8.13
N GLY A 478 4.12 29.20 9.05
CA GLY A 478 3.25 28.04 8.91
C GLY A 478 3.86 26.93 8.05
N ARG A 479 3.02 25.93 7.75
CA ARG A 479 3.32 24.85 6.80
C ARG A 479 2.28 24.84 5.69
N ARG A 480 2.67 24.37 4.50
CA ARG A 480 1.77 24.25 3.35
C ARG A 480 0.83 23.05 3.46
N ASN A 481 1.22 22.03 4.23
CA ASN A 481 0.53 20.74 4.33
C ASN A 481 0.31 20.36 5.81
N ILE A 482 -0.88 19.85 6.14
CA ILE A 482 -1.24 19.43 7.51
C ILE A 482 -0.42 18.23 8.00
N ALA A 483 -0.09 17.32 7.07
CA ALA A 483 0.75 16.15 7.27
C ALA A 483 1.39 15.76 5.92
N CYS A 484 2.58 15.15 5.99
CA CYS A 484 3.49 15.02 4.85
C CYS A 484 3.90 13.59 4.51
N LEU A 485 4.02 12.68 5.49
CA LEU A 485 4.85 11.48 5.35
C LEU A 485 4.08 10.20 5.62
N THR A 486 4.27 9.22 4.75
CA THR A 486 3.70 7.88 4.92
C THR A 486 4.58 6.87 4.22
N ILE A 487 4.68 5.65 4.74
CA ILE A 487 5.32 4.56 4.00
C ILE A 487 4.22 3.64 3.48
N ALA A 488 3.90 3.78 2.20
CA ALA A 488 2.85 3.00 1.55
C ALA A 488 3.42 1.69 0.97
N PRO A 489 2.57 0.67 0.74
CA PRO A 489 3.04 -0.52 0.06
C PRO A 489 3.33 -0.19 -1.39
N THR A 490 4.57 -0.44 -1.82
CA THR A 490 4.99 -0.18 -3.20
C THR A 490 4.96 -1.44 -4.07
N GLY A 491 4.13 -2.44 -3.76
CA GLY A 491 4.23 -3.76 -4.42
C GLY A 491 4.10 -3.76 -5.96
N THR A 492 3.38 -2.81 -6.57
CA THR A 492 3.36 -2.67 -8.04
C THR A 492 4.48 -1.78 -8.56
N THR A 493 4.79 -0.68 -7.86
CA THR A 493 5.85 0.24 -8.27
C THR A 493 7.25 -0.34 -8.07
N SER A 494 7.44 -1.21 -7.07
CA SER A 494 8.69 -1.89 -6.76
C SER A 494 9.11 -2.87 -7.86
N ILE A 495 8.13 -3.42 -8.59
CA ILE A 495 8.38 -4.21 -9.79
C ILE A 495 8.99 -3.33 -10.89
N MET A 496 8.46 -2.12 -11.09
CA MET A 496 8.97 -1.18 -12.10
C MET A 496 10.30 -0.52 -11.71
N THR A 497 10.53 -0.27 -10.42
CA THR A 497 11.85 0.17 -9.92
C THR A 497 12.85 -0.96 -9.84
N GLN A 498 12.40 -2.22 -9.93
CA GLN A 498 13.20 -3.43 -9.78
C GLN A 498 13.95 -3.45 -8.44
N THR A 499 13.24 -3.09 -7.37
CA THR A 499 13.74 -3.03 -5.98
C THR A 499 12.75 -3.66 -4.99
N THR A 500 13.18 -3.77 -3.74
CA THR A 500 12.36 -4.05 -2.56
C THR A 500 11.26 -3.01 -2.35
N SER A 501 10.16 -3.42 -1.71
CA SER A 501 8.96 -2.61 -1.55
C SER A 501 8.93 -1.90 -0.20
N GLY A 502 8.69 -0.59 -0.18
CA GLY A 502 8.55 0.20 1.04
C GLY A 502 9.78 0.03 1.94
N ILE A 503 9.52 -0.34 3.19
CA ILE A 503 10.56 -0.72 4.16
C ILE A 503 10.77 -2.24 4.27
N GLU A 504 10.22 -3.03 3.36
CA GLU A 504 10.34 -4.50 3.40
C GLU A 504 11.74 -4.96 2.98
N PRO A 505 12.24 -6.06 3.58
CA PRO A 505 13.41 -6.76 3.04
C PRO A 505 13.07 -7.42 1.71
N VAL A 506 14.10 -7.96 1.04
CA VAL A 506 13.88 -8.81 -0.13
C VAL A 506 13.05 -10.03 0.26
N PHE A 507 12.09 -10.41 -0.58
CA PHE A 507 11.31 -11.63 -0.32
C PHE A 507 12.21 -12.86 -0.43
N MET A 508 12.87 -13.02 -1.59
CA MET A 508 13.91 -14.01 -1.83
C MET A 508 14.91 -13.45 -2.85
N PRO A 509 16.24 -13.60 -2.66
CA PRO A 509 17.24 -13.19 -3.65
C PRO A 509 17.18 -14.02 -4.93
N VAL A 510 16.75 -15.28 -4.82
CA VAL A 510 16.62 -16.23 -5.93
C VAL A 510 15.36 -17.07 -5.73
N TYR A 511 14.53 -17.20 -6.77
CA TYR A 511 13.28 -17.98 -6.71
C TYR A 511 12.93 -18.61 -8.07
N THR A 512 12.11 -19.67 -8.06
CA THR A 512 11.63 -20.31 -9.29
C THR A 512 10.31 -19.70 -9.71
N ARG A 513 10.21 -19.31 -10.99
CA ARG A 513 8.94 -18.98 -11.63
C ARG A 513 8.55 -20.09 -12.60
N ARG A 514 7.28 -20.50 -12.53
CA ARG A 514 6.65 -21.40 -13.50
C ARG A 514 5.95 -20.59 -14.59
N ARG A 515 6.22 -20.92 -15.84
CA ARG A 515 5.48 -20.43 -17.02
C ARG A 515 4.67 -21.59 -17.60
N LYS A 516 3.37 -21.42 -17.76
CA LYS A 516 2.54 -22.42 -18.46
C LYS A 516 3.00 -22.50 -19.90
N VAL A 517 3.31 -23.70 -20.37
CA VAL A 517 3.71 -23.98 -21.74
C VAL A 517 2.45 -24.06 -22.59
N ASN A 518 2.32 -23.18 -23.59
CA ASN A 518 1.25 -23.33 -24.56
C ASN A 518 1.67 -24.35 -25.62
N PRO A 519 0.75 -25.21 -26.11
CA PRO A 519 1.06 -26.18 -27.16
C PRO A 519 1.58 -25.54 -28.47
N ASN A 520 1.33 -24.25 -28.67
CA ASN A 520 1.76 -23.49 -29.84
C ASN A 520 3.12 -22.80 -29.66
N ASP A 521 3.72 -22.83 -28.47
CA ASP A 521 5.01 -22.21 -28.22
C ASP A 521 6.11 -23.04 -28.92
N LYS A 522 6.95 -22.36 -29.70
CA LYS A 522 8.10 -23.00 -30.37
C LYS A 522 9.30 -22.95 -29.41
N ASN A 523 10.01 -24.07 -29.26
CA ASN A 523 11.20 -24.22 -28.39
C ASN A 523 10.94 -24.09 -26.88
N VAL A 524 9.90 -24.75 -26.37
CA VAL A 524 9.57 -24.81 -24.94
C VAL A 524 10.17 -26.02 -24.25
N ARG A 525 10.73 -25.82 -23.05
CA ARG A 525 11.15 -26.89 -22.14
C ARG A 525 10.00 -27.20 -21.18
N ILE A 526 9.65 -28.47 -21.02
CA ILE A 526 8.67 -28.91 -20.02
C ILE A 526 9.44 -29.43 -18.82
N ASP A 527 9.40 -28.69 -17.72
CA ASP A 527 10.09 -29.03 -16.46
C ASP A 527 9.14 -29.68 -15.45
N PHE A 528 7.86 -29.32 -15.51
CA PHE A 528 6.86 -29.75 -14.55
C PHE A 528 5.53 -29.96 -15.27
N VAL A 529 4.81 -31.03 -14.92
CA VAL A 529 3.42 -31.26 -15.34
C VAL A 529 2.59 -31.36 -14.07
N ASP A 530 1.53 -30.56 -13.96
CA ASP A 530 0.69 -30.55 -12.76
C ASP A 530 -0.36 -31.68 -12.76
N GLU A 531 -1.11 -31.77 -11.66
CA GLU A 531 -2.15 -32.79 -11.46
C GLU A 531 -3.29 -32.70 -12.49
N ASN A 532 -3.44 -31.55 -13.16
CA ASN A 532 -4.43 -31.32 -14.21
C ASN A 532 -3.89 -31.64 -15.62
N GLY A 533 -2.62 -32.06 -15.73
CA GLY A 533 -1.96 -32.39 -16.99
C GLY A 533 -1.40 -31.16 -17.73
N ASP A 534 -1.41 -29.97 -17.13
CA ASP A 534 -0.83 -28.79 -17.74
C ASP A 534 0.70 -28.84 -17.67
N SER A 535 1.36 -28.50 -18.78
CA SER A 535 2.83 -28.46 -18.87
C SER A 535 3.37 -27.09 -18.50
N TRP A 536 4.45 -27.07 -17.74
CA TRP A 536 5.06 -25.88 -17.17
C TRP A 536 6.58 -25.90 -17.39
N GLU A 537 7.13 -24.71 -17.59
CA GLU A 537 8.56 -24.45 -17.69
C GLU A 537 9.01 -23.65 -16.47
N GLU A 538 10.12 -24.05 -15.87
CA GLU A 538 10.68 -23.44 -14.67
C GLU A 538 11.91 -22.60 -15.00
N TYR A 539 11.90 -21.37 -14.50
CA TYR A 539 12.99 -20.40 -14.67
C TYR A 539 13.45 -19.91 -13.30
N VAL A 540 14.77 -19.91 -13.10
CA VAL A 540 15.39 -19.28 -11.94
C VAL A 540 15.40 -17.78 -12.19
N VAL A 541 14.78 -17.03 -11.28
CA VAL A 541 14.74 -15.58 -11.30
C VAL A 541 15.61 -15.07 -10.16
N PHE A 542 16.52 -14.16 -10.50
CA PHE A 542 17.35 -13.46 -9.54
C PHE A 542 16.73 -12.10 -9.25
N HIS A 543 16.73 -11.70 -7.99
CA HIS A 543 16.40 -10.33 -7.61
C HIS A 543 17.40 -9.37 -8.27
N HIS A 544 16.91 -8.30 -8.90
CA HIS A 544 17.74 -7.42 -9.74
C HIS A 544 18.95 -6.83 -8.99
N LYS A 545 18.78 -6.45 -7.72
CA LYS A 545 19.89 -5.88 -6.93
C LYS A 545 20.85 -6.96 -6.40
N PHE A 546 20.39 -8.20 -6.29
CA PHE A 546 21.29 -9.34 -6.08
C PHE A 546 22.17 -9.60 -7.30
N VAL A 547 21.64 -9.44 -8.53
CA VAL A 547 22.45 -9.47 -9.77
C VAL A 547 23.50 -8.37 -9.76
N THR A 548 23.15 -7.15 -9.37
CA THR A 548 24.13 -6.05 -9.24
C THR A 548 25.22 -6.37 -8.21
N TRP A 549 24.87 -7.00 -7.08
CA TRP A 549 25.86 -7.50 -6.12
C TRP A 549 26.78 -8.57 -6.73
N MET A 550 26.22 -9.51 -7.50
CA MET A 550 27.00 -10.55 -8.18
C MET A 550 28.03 -9.94 -9.13
N GLU A 551 27.63 -8.96 -9.95
CA GLU A 551 28.51 -8.27 -10.90
C GLU A 551 29.63 -7.51 -10.17
N ALA A 552 29.29 -6.77 -9.12
CA ALA A 552 30.26 -6.03 -8.29
C ALA A 552 31.30 -6.95 -7.62
N ASN A 553 30.93 -8.21 -7.37
CA ASN A 553 31.78 -9.22 -6.75
C ASN A 553 32.32 -10.26 -7.74
N HIS A 554 32.23 -9.99 -9.05
CA HIS A 554 32.76 -10.81 -10.14
C HIS A 554 32.20 -12.24 -10.22
N TYR A 555 30.96 -12.45 -9.79
CA TYR A 555 30.22 -13.68 -10.01
C TYR A 555 29.52 -13.66 -11.39
N SER A 556 29.42 -14.82 -12.04
CA SER A 556 28.77 -14.93 -13.35
C SER A 556 27.25 -14.83 -13.22
N THR A 557 26.61 -13.89 -13.92
CA THR A 557 25.15 -13.74 -13.95
C THR A 557 24.47 -14.61 -15.01
N THR A 558 25.25 -15.29 -15.84
CA THR A 558 24.76 -16.11 -16.96
C THR A 558 25.02 -17.61 -16.77
N GLN A 559 25.83 -17.98 -15.77
CA GLN A 559 26.08 -19.36 -15.41
C GLN A 559 24.82 -19.99 -14.78
N LYS A 560 24.60 -21.26 -15.07
CA LYS A 560 23.60 -22.07 -14.35
C LYS A 560 24.21 -22.56 -13.05
N TYR A 561 23.57 -22.22 -11.95
CA TYR A 561 23.94 -22.66 -10.61
C TYR A 561 23.01 -23.77 -10.13
N THR A 562 23.56 -24.72 -9.39
CA THR A 562 22.78 -25.66 -8.57
C THR A 562 22.22 -24.95 -7.33
N LYS A 563 21.23 -25.55 -6.66
CA LYS A 563 20.66 -24.98 -5.43
C LYS A 563 21.72 -24.74 -4.35
N SER A 564 22.60 -25.71 -4.12
CA SER A 564 23.70 -25.58 -3.14
C SER A 564 24.65 -24.42 -3.48
N GLU A 565 24.99 -24.22 -4.75
CA GLU A 565 25.84 -23.09 -5.16
C GLU A 565 25.13 -21.75 -5.01
N LEU A 566 23.82 -21.70 -5.27
CA LEU A 566 23.00 -20.51 -5.04
C LEU A 566 22.93 -20.17 -3.54
N ASP A 567 22.75 -21.17 -2.68
CA ASP A 567 22.71 -20.98 -1.24
C ASP A 567 24.06 -20.43 -0.73
N GLU A 568 25.19 -21.00 -1.17
CA GLU A 568 26.53 -20.47 -0.86
C GLU A 568 26.76 -19.03 -1.38
N LEU A 569 26.19 -18.68 -2.53
CA LEU A 569 26.26 -17.31 -3.06
C LEU A 569 25.44 -16.35 -2.21
N VAL A 570 24.22 -16.74 -1.85
CA VAL A 570 23.35 -15.93 -0.98
C VAL A 570 24.02 -15.73 0.38
N GLU A 571 24.63 -16.76 0.96
CA GLU A 571 25.37 -16.70 2.23
C GLU A 571 26.50 -15.65 2.25
N LYS A 572 27.16 -15.45 1.10
CA LYS A 572 28.23 -14.45 0.94
C LYS A 572 27.69 -13.03 0.74
N SER A 573 26.40 -12.90 0.43
CA SER A 573 25.78 -11.61 0.12
C SER A 573 25.20 -10.93 1.36
N PRO A 574 25.00 -9.61 1.32
CA PRO A 574 24.29 -8.87 2.38
C PRO A 574 22.83 -9.31 2.59
N TYR A 575 22.27 -10.13 1.70
CA TYR A 575 20.90 -10.64 1.78
C TYR A 575 20.75 -11.90 2.65
N TYR A 576 21.85 -12.53 3.08
CA TYR A 576 21.80 -13.68 3.99
C TYR A 576 21.25 -13.29 5.37
N LYS A 577 20.22 -13.99 5.86
CA LYS A 577 19.50 -13.64 7.10
C LYS A 577 18.88 -12.23 7.05
N ALA A 578 18.54 -11.80 5.84
CA ALA A 578 17.96 -10.49 5.54
C ALA A 578 16.81 -10.60 4.53
N THR A 579 16.18 -11.78 4.43
CA THR A 579 15.01 -12.03 3.59
C THR A 579 13.72 -12.11 4.43
N ALA A 580 12.57 -12.09 3.77
CA ALA A 580 11.27 -12.25 4.45
C ALA A 580 11.18 -13.51 5.33
N ASN A 581 11.92 -14.58 5.01
CA ASN A 581 11.78 -15.89 5.64
C ASN A 581 12.85 -16.21 6.69
N ASP A 582 13.93 -15.43 6.78
CA ASP A 582 15.10 -15.76 7.62
C ASP A 582 15.68 -14.58 8.43
N ILE A 583 14.96 -13.44 8.44
CA ILE A 583 15.26 -12.29 9.29
C ILE A 583 14.92 -12.55 10.76
N ASP A 584 15.54 -11.76 11.63
CA ASP A 584 15.02 -11.55 12.98
C ASP A 584 13.74 -10.68 12.90
N TRP A 585 12.57 -11.30 13.04
CA TRP A 585 11.28 -10.61 12.95
C TRP A 585 11.05 -9.61 14.09
N LEU A 586 11.59 -9.83 15.29
CA LEU A 586 11.53 -8.83 16.37
C LEU A 586 12.33 -7.59 16.00
N LYS A 587 13.52 -7.78 15.42
CA LYS A 587 14.32 -6.66 14.90
C LYS A 587 13.63 -5.92 13.77
N LYS A 588 12.92 -6.61 12.89
CA LYS A 588 12.07 -5.98 11.87
C LYS A 588 10.99 -5.10 12.50
N VAL A 589 10.30 -5.58 13.53
CA VAL A 589 9.28 -4.79 14.26
C VAL A 589 9.91 -3.57 14.95
N GLN A 590 11.07 -3.76 15.59
CA GLN A 590 11.83 -2.65 16.19
C GLN A 590 12.24 -1.61 15.15
N MET A 591 12.68 -2.04 13.97
CA MET A 591 12.99 -1.16 12.85
C MET A 591 11.77 -0.32 12.44
N GLN A 592 10.61 -0.96 12.26
CA GLN A 592 9.35 -0.27 11.97
C GLN A 592 9.04 0.79 13.03
N GLY A 593 9.13 0.45 14.32
CA GLY A 593 8.88 1.40 15.42
C GLY A 593 9.86 2.57 15.45
N ARG A 594 11.15 2.35 15.16
CA ARG A 594 12.16 3.41 15.07
C ARG A 594 11.89 4.36 13.89
N ILE A 595 11.54 3.81 12.73
CA ILE A 595 11.15 4.60 11.55
C ILE A 595 9.84 5.37 11.82
N GLN A 596 8.85 4.74 12.48
CA GLN A 596 7.52 5.29 12.72
C GLN A 596 7.55 6.63 13.46
N LYS A 597 8.55 6.86 14.32
CA LYS A 597 8.77 8.14 15.01
C LYS A 597 8.92 9.33 14.06
N TRP A 598 9.38 9.09 12.84
CA TRP A 598 9.64 10.11 11.82
C TRP A 598 8.57 10.13 10.73
N VAL A 599 7.50 9.34 10.86
CA VAL A 599 6.37 9.26 9.92
C VAL A 599 5.08 9.74 10.61
N ASP A 600 4.55 10.89 10.19
CA ASP A 600 3.38 11.54 10.81
C ASP A 600 2.07 10.79 10.54
N HIS A 601 1.93 10.12 9.40
CA HIS A 601 0.84 9.17 9.15
C HIS A 601 1.16 7.80 9.76
N SER A 602 1.35 6.74 8.97
CA SER A 602 1.62 5.37 9.42
C SER A 602 2.49 4.66 8.37
N ILE A 603 2.81 3.40 8.64
CA ILE A 603 3.64 2.54 7.79
C ILE A 603 2.83 1.29 7.46
N SER A 604 2.66 1.01 6.17
CA SER A 604 2.17 -0.29 5.72
C SER A 604 3.36 -1.21 5.53
N VAL A 605 3.44 -2.23 6.38
CA VAL A 605 4.45 -3.28 6.28
C VAL A 605 3.84 -4.60 6.71
N THR A 606 4.10 -5.64 5.93
CA THR A 606 3.69 -7.00 6.31
C THR A 606 4.86 -7.71 6.99
N ILE A 607 4.58 -8.37 8.11
CA ILE A 607 5.50 -9.34 8.70
C ILE A 607 5.21 -10.69 8.05
N ASN A 608 5.98 -11.01 7.01
CA ASN A 608 5.94 -12.32 6.36
C ASN A 608 6.62 -13.35 7.27
N LEU A 609 5.93 -14.46 7.52
CA LEU A 609 6.33 -15.50 8.46
C LEU A 609 6.29 -16.88 7.77
N PRO A 610 7.27 -17.77 8.02
CA PRO A 610 7.26 -19.14 7.54
C PRO A 610 6.03 -19.93 8.01
N ALA A 611 5.62 -20.95 7.25
CA ALA A 611 4.42 -21.73 7.52
C ALA A 611 4.39 -22.42 8.90
N ASP A 612 5.57 -22.79 9.42
CA ASP A 612 5.79 -23.44 10.72
C ASP A 612 5.89 -22.47 11.90
N THR A 613 5.73 -21.16 11.66
CA THR A 613 5.71 -20.14 12.72
C THR A 613 4.60 -20.41 13.73
N THR A 614 4.90 -20.29 15.02
CA THR A 614 3.94 -20.53 16.10
C THR A 614 3.08 -19.31 16.43
N GLU A 615 1.93 -19.53 17.06
CA GLU A 615 1.04 -18.46 17.54
C GLU A 615 1.73 -17.56 18.58
N GLU A 616 2.59 -18.14 19.43
CA GLU A 616 3.33 -17.41 20.46
C GLU A 616 4.26 -16.36 19.85
N LEU A 617 4.93 -16.68 18.74
CA LEU A 617 5.77 -15.70 18.05
C LEU A 617 4.94 -14.54 17.49
N VAL A 618 3.76 -14.82 16.90
CA VAL A 618 2.84 -13.77 16.44
C VAL A 618 2.44 -12.86 17.60
N GLY A 619 2.12 -13.43 18.77
CA GLY A 619 1.83 -12.67 19.98
C GLY A 619 2.99 -11.78 20.42
N GLN A 620 4.22 -12.32 20.46
CA GLN A 620 5.42 -11.56 20.79
C GLN A 620 5.65 -10.38 19.84
N LEU A 621 5.42 -10.57 18.54
CA LEU A 621 5.59 -9.52 17.53
C LEU A 621 4.56 -8.39 17.70
N TYR A 622 3.30 -8.73 18.01
CA TYR A 622 2.27 -7.73 18.30
C TYR A 622 2.55 -6.94 19.58
N GLU A 623 2.96 -7.62 20.65
CA GLU A 623 3.36 -6.96 21.89
C GLU A 623 4.57 -6.04 21.71
N GLU A 624 5.57 -6.49 20.96
CA GLU A 624 6.76 -5.68 20.65
C GLU A 624 6.39 -4.48 19.78
N ALA A 625 5.48 -4.63 18.82
CA ALA A 625 5.00 -3.53 17.99
C ALA A 625 4.30 -2.45 18.83
N TRP A 626 3.48 -2.86 19.79
CA TRP A 626 2.85 -1.94 20.74
C TRP A 626 3.91 -1.19 21.57
N ARG A 627 4.86 -1.92 22.17
CA ARG A 627 5.94 -1.35 22.99
C ARG A 627 6.85 -0.39 22.22
N CYS A 628 7.12 -0.69 20.95
CA CYS A 628 7.95 0.14 20.08
C CYS A 628 7.24 1.40 19.58
N GLY A 629 5.94 1.55 19.83
CA GLY A 629 5.16 2.69 19.34
C GLY A 629 4.82 2.60 17.85
N CYS A 630 4.70 1.39 17.30
CA CYS A 630 4.12 1.22 15.97
C CYS A 630 2.67 1.72 15.97
N LYS A 631 2.19 2.22 14.82
CA LYS A 631 0.80 2.66 14.66
C LYS A 631 -0.12 1.53 14.20
N GLY A 632 0.43 0.54 13.50
CA GLY A 632 -0.29 -0.68 13.14
C GLY A 632 0.67 -1.81 12.80
N VAL A 633 0.15 -3.04 12.77
CA VAL A 633 0.90 -4.25 12.44
C VAL A 633 0.01 -5.26 11.74
N THR A 634 0.58 -5.98 10.78
CA THR A 634 -0.08 -7.07 10.06
C THR A 634 0.90 -8.21 9.87
N VAL A 635 0.45 -9.44 10.14
CA VAL A 635 1.22 -10.65 9.90
C VAL A 635 0.64 -11.41 8.73
N TYR A 636 1.51 -12.00 7.92
CA TYR A 636 1.15 -12.97 6.91
C TYR A 636 2.01 -14.21 7.13
N ARG A 637 1.38 -15.31 7.52
CA ARG A 637 2.03 -16.61 7.63
C ARG A 637 1.83 -17.39 6.34
N GLU A 638 2.90 -17.92 5.76
CA GLU A 638 2.81 -18.76 4.57
C GLU A 638 1.80 -19.91 4.80
N GLY A 639 0.90 -20.11 3.84
CA GLY A 639 -0.17 -21.11 3.94
C GLY A 639 -1.42 -20.66 4.70
N SER A 640 -1.44 -19.50 5.38
CA SER A 640 -2.67 -18.98 6.03
C SER A 640 -3.72 -18.46 5.04
N ARG A 641 -3.29 -18.18 3.79
CA ARG A 641 -4.13 -17.88 2.62
C ARG A 641 -3.49 -18.44 1.36
N ALA A 642 -4.29 -18.63 0.31
CA ALA A 642 -3.78 -18.98 -1.02
C ALA A 642 -2.73 -17.96 -1.48
N GLY A 643 -1.46 -18.37 -1.54
CA GLY A 643 -0.31 -17.54 -1.88
C GLY A 643 -0.09 -17.41 -3.39
N VAL A 644 0.68 -16.39 -3.80
CA VAL A 644 1.08 -16.16 -5.20
C VAL A 644 2.56 -16.51 -5.45
N LEU A 645 3.37 -16.57 -4.40
CA LEU A 645 4.80 -16.90 -4.45
C LEU A 645 5.04 -18.19 -3.67
N LEU A 646 5.65 -19.18 -4.29
CA LEU A 646 5.98 -20.47 -3.69
C LEU A 646 7.50 -20.56 -3.49
N SER A 647 7.92 -21.05 -2.31
CA SER A 647 9.32 -21.36 -2.01
C SER A 647 9.78 -22.63 -2.76
N MET A 648 11.10 -22.78 -2.98
CA MET A 648 11.66 -23.99 -3.60
C MET A 648 11.76 -25.13 -2.56
N GLU A 649 10.79 -26.04 -2.55
CA GLU A 649 10.91 -27.28 -1.77
C GLU A 649 11.84 -28.31 -2.44
N GLU A 650 12.63 -29.03 -1.63
CA GLU A 650 13.30 -30.26 -2.10
C GLU A 650 12.30 -31.41 -2.17
N LYS A 651 12.17 -32.03 -3.34
CA LYS A 651 11.39 -33.27 -3.48
C LYS A 651 12.02 -34.38 -2.64
N LYS A 652 11.28 -34.93 -1.68
CA LYS A 652 11.57 -36.27 -1.15
C LYS A 652 11.44 -37.28 -2.30
N PRO A 653 12.36 -38.26 -2.43
CA PRO A 653 12.23 -39.29 -3.45
C PRO A 653 11.01 -40.16 -3.13
N GLU A 654 9.96 -40.04 -3.95
CA GLU A 654 8.84 -40.98 -3.90
C GLU A 654 9.33 -42.38 -4.29
N LYS A 655 8.95 -43.37 -3.49
CA LYS A 655 9.22 -44.78 -3.77
C LYS A 655 8.50 -45.17 -5.04
N SER A 656 9.27 -45.66 -6.02
CA SER A 656 8.79 -46.29 -7.24
C SER A 656 7.80 -47.41 -6.93
N GLY A 657 6.51 -47.16 -7.18
CA GLY A 657 5.48 -48.19 -7.28
C GLY A 657 5.30 -48.57 -8.74
N GLU A 658 5.66 -49.81 -9.08
CA GLU A 658 5.49 -50.41 -10.41
C GLU A 658 4.05 -50.31 -10.92
N ARG A 659 3.84 -49.80 -12.16
CA ARG A 659 2.81 -50.32 -13.08
C ARG A 659 3.26 -50.26 -14.55
N LYS A 660 3.56 -51.47 -15.03
CA LYS A 660 3.49 -52.07 -16.38
C LYS A 660 3.44 -51.21 -17.64
N ILE A 661 4.39 -51.56 -18.51
CA ILE A 661 4.58 -51.29 -19.93
C ILE A 661 3.39 -51.80 -20.78
N CYS A 662 3.03 -51.04 -21.82
CA CYS A 662 2.48 -51.57 -23.08
C CYS A 662 2.93 -50.68 -24.25
N PHE A 663 3.77 -51.22 -25.14
CA PHE A 663 4.12 -50.69 -26.48
C PHE A 663 3.48 -51.63 -27.53
N PRO A 664 3.19 -51.20 -28.79
CA PRO A 664 4.23 -51.04 -29.82
C PRO A 664 4.06 -49.85 -30.80
N GLN A 665 5.17 -49.55 -31.49
CA GLN A 665 5.28 -48.67 -32.66
C GLN A 665 4.39 -49.11 -33.83
N SER A 666 3.91 -48.15 -34.63
CA SER A 666 4.02 -48.18 -36.10
C SER A 666 3.71 -46.82 -36.72
N ASP A 667 4.49 -46.45 -37.73
CA ASP A 667 4.26 -45.37 -38.68
C ASP A 667 2.83 -45.42 -39.26
N GLU A 668 2.17 -44.26 -39.41
CA GLU A 668 1.45 -43.84 -40.62
C GLU A 668 0.74 -42.50 -40.44
N HIS A 669 0.66 -41.77 -41.55
CA HIS A 669 0.18 -40.41 -41.74
C HIS A 669 -1.22 -40.10 -41.20
N LEU A 670 -1.41 -38.90 -40.63
CA LEU A 670 -2.69 -38.19 -40.71
C LEU A 670 -2.50 -36.71 -41.08
N ILE A 671 -2.87 -36.42 -42.33
CA ILE A 671 -2.95 -35.09 -42.94
C ILE A 671 -4.18 -34.36 -42.39
N ARG A 672 -4.03 -33.07 -42.09
CA ARG A 672 -5.11 -32.17 -41.63
C ARG A 672 -6.23 -32.07 -42.70
N PRO A 673 -7.51 -32.24 -42.35
CA PRO A 673 -8.62 -31.94 -43.26
C PRO A 673 -8.57 -30.47 -43.71
N LYS A 674 -8.84 -30.24 -45.00
CA LYS A 674 -8.72 -28.94 -45.67
C LYS A 674 -9.94 -28.02 -45.54
N GLU A 675 -11.09 -28.50 -45.07
CA GLU A 675 -12.31 -27.70 -44.94
C GLU A 675 -13.11 -28.06 -43.68
N LEU A 676 -13.72 -27.03 -43.10
CA LEU A 676 -14.62 -27.02 -41.94
C LEU A 676 -16.05 -27.15 -42.45
N ASP A 677 -16.86 -28.00 -41.81
CA ASP A 677 -18.32 -27.94 -42.00
C ASP A 677 -18.96 -26.99 -40.99
N CYS A 678 -19.73 -26.06 -41.55
CA CYS A 678 -20.50 -25.02 -40.88
C CYS A 678 -21.94 -25.51 -40.61
N ASP A 679 -22.55 -24.91 -39.57
CA ASP A 679 -23.99 -24.71 -39.31
C ASP A 679 -24.93 -25.92 -39.13
N VAL A 680 -25.49 -26.07 -37.91
CA VAL A 680 -26.80 -25.53 -37.49
C VAL A 680 -26.74 -25.11 -36.02
#